data_AF-A0A9E6BKP6-F1
#
_entry.id   AF-A0A9E6BKP6-F1
#
_cell.length_a   1.000
_cell.length_b   1.000
_cell.length_c   1.000
_cell.angle_alpha   90.00
_cell.angle_beta   90.00
_cell.angle_gamma   90.00
#
_symmetry.space_group_name_H-M   'P 1'
#
loop_
_entity.id
_entity.type
_entity.pdbx_description
1 polymer ?
#
loop_
_entity_poly.entity_id
_entity_poly.type
_entity_poly.pdbx_seq_one_letter_code
_entity_poly.pdbx_strand_id
1 'polypeptide(L)'
;MESNAKNKSVIIIGGGVAGMAAAETLNDSGVNVHLIEKNDHLGGNTFSWACMATGSCRHCSACLSHEMADKLHRMTCVNTHLNSEILEIDKNQKKYTVRLKGDLDQSIETDKIILATGFTPINPDGLIGEIHKKNKYVITTVELNHILKNNAIGEYFPDTSCPKIGFIQCVGSRNREKGRDYCSQVCCKISLRHINKLMHLYPGAKISLFYIDLQVIGKEIRAEFDSLSDNVDLIQGVPIEIFNNKMDKKLSVIREDDESGSRIADHFDMMVLSVGIAAHENTTGLMGKLKISSDQWGFINDKSLPARKDIYVAGCAAGPVDILTAKQQGINCAKKIIQCFNPEKPGRAKGLIAIIGDGNEARKTASAALNEGYDVWMFGLSNKKESPKKGIHYIHDTKLISVKGAAGNFAVLYKNSQKLKQENFTAIIVAEPVKTSPAGQKTNLTPDVLYSLEDFSNILEKNPEDIPAAIVFWLDYSKPEFKTFSRKALVHAIELAKAGKQVSFIMNKMLVHGLSGQKLYDKARKLGIKFLRTASPGDVSVKKENGKILFDLKEKILKNLIISFESDWLIIPEHISPSKQNPMIAALLKENIDVEGYLQSANVRHRLTNSPRKGIFYTGSCHDETDDQDQNIEIEIILSSINDIACKKTMGLSCGIEINTKKCRKCLTCFRACPHGAIVLNADMKPYIVPEACFSCGLCLSSCPALAIESKEFSDESYINSASEDKVIIFACERSGALAAGPIEKNLRVNIQKVPCVCRISKNILMKTLEKGAEKIILAGCHTDNCRSLKGSQTAQTRAKILGRLPGINDSNIIFYPVAANESKKFEQFLAQEVLSK
;
A
#
# COMPACT_ATOMS: atom_id res chain seq x y z
N MET A 1 -5.24 0.76 -36.04
CA MET A 1 -6.24 -0.18 -35.49
C MET A 1 -7.08 0.61 -34.50
N GLU A 2 -8.31 0.95 -34.86
CA GLU A 2 -9.26 1.52 -33.90
C GLU A 2 -9.70 0.41 -32.94
N SER A 3 -9.46 0.59 -31.64
CA SER A 3 -9.87 -0.39 -30.62
C SER A 3 -11.40 -0.43 -30.55
N ASN A 4 -11.99 -1.64 -30.54
CA ASN A 4 -13.42 -1.86 -30.29
C ASN A 4 -13.91 -1.24 -28.96
N ALA A 5 -12.98 -0.87 -28.08
CA ALA A 5 -13.21 -0.19 -26.82
C ALA A 5 -13.75 1.25 -26.94
N LYS A 6 -13.49 1.99 -28.03
CA LYS A 6 -13.89 3.40 -28.16
C LYS A 6 -15.41 3.65 -28.09
N ASN A 7 -16.23 2.66 -28.44
CA ASN A 7 -17.69 2.72 -28.38
C ASN A 7 -18.29 1.96 -27.19
N LYS A 8 -17.45 1.57 -26.22
CA LYS A 8 -17.87 0.87 -25.01
C LYS A 8 -17.95 1.83 -23.84
N SER A 9 -18.87 1.53 -22.94
CA SER A 9 -19.17 2.37 -21.78
C SER A 9 -19.20 1.53 -20.52
N VAL A 10 -18.69 2.09 -19.42
CA VAL A 10 -18.68 1.46 -18.10
C VAL A 10 -19.19 2.45 -17.06
N ILE A 11 -20.14 2.02 -16.24
CA ILE A 11 -20.54 2.76 -15.03
C ILE A 11 -19.73 2.26 -13.85
N ILE A 12 -19.22 3.21 -13.07
CA ILE A 12 -18.54 2.96 -11.80
C ILE A 12 -19.37 3.61 -10.69
N ILE A 13 -19.83 2.82 -9.73
CA ILE A 13 -20.63 3.29 -8.61
C ILE A 13 -19.72 3.48 -7.40
N GLY A 14 -19.37 4.73 -7.10
CA GLY A 14 -18.49 5.15 -6.01
C GLY A 14 -17.20 5.81 -6.49
N GLY A 15 -17.03 7.10 -6.19
CA GLY A 15 -15.88 7.95 -6.49
C GLY A 15 -14.73 7.86 -5.48
N GLY A 16 -14.64 6.76 -4.71
CA GLY A 16 -13.52 6.48 -3.83
C GLY A 16 -12.26 6.06 -4.60
N VAL A 17 -11.17 5.76 -3.87
CA VAL A 17 -9.87 5.39 -4.46
C VAL A 17 -9.96 4.22 -5.45
N ALA A 18 -10.74 3.18 -5.14
CA ALA A 18 -10.93 2.04 -6.05
C ALA A 18 -11.63 2.44 -7.35
N GLY A 19 -12.73 3.21 -7.26
CA GLY A 19 -13.49 3.66 -8.43
C GLY A 19 -12.68 4.62 -9.29
N MET A 20 -11.95 5.56 -8.68
CA MET A 20 -11.07 6.47 -9.40
C MET A 20 -9.93 5.75 -10.14
N ALA A 21 -9.32 4.73 -9.52
CA ALA A 21 -8.27 3.94 -10.15
C ALA A 21 -8.79 3.12 -11.34
N ALA A 22 -10.01 2.59 -11.22
CA ALA A 22 -10.69 1.90 -12.31
C ALA A 22 -11.02 2.87 -13.46
N ALA A 23 -11.54 4.06 -13.15
CA ALA A 23 -11.86 5.10 -14.13
C ALA A 23 -10.63 5.52 -14.94
N GLU A 24 -9.52 5.81 -14.25
CA GLU A 24 -8.24 6.18 -14.86
C GLU A 24 -7.76 5.09 -15.83
N THR A 25 -7.83 3.82 -15.41
CA THR A 25 -7.36 2.67 -16.21
C THR A 25 -8.22 2.44 -17.45
N LEU A 26 -9.54 2.59 -17.33
CA LEU A 26 -10.49 2.49 -18.45
C LEU A 26 -10.29 3.64 -19.46
N ASN A 27 -10.13 4.87 -18.96
CA ASN A 27 -9.84 6.06 -19.77
C ASN A 27 -8.54 5.89 -20.58
N ASP A 28 -7.47 5.40 -19.94
CA ASP A 28 -6.18 5.12 -20.59
C ASP A 28 -6.32 4.14 -21.78
N SER A 29 -7.38 3.32 -21.81
CA SER A 29 -7.71 2.39 -22.90
C SER A 29 -8.78 2.91 -23.88
N GLY A 30 -9.21 4.16 -23.71
CA GLY A 30 -10.22 4.81 -24.54
C GLY A 30 -11.66 4.35 -24.29
N VAL A 31 -11.96 3.74 -23.14
CA VAL A 31 -13.34 3.37 -22.74
C VAL A 31 -14.03 4.58 -22.13
N ASN A 32 -15.30 4.81 -22.48
CA ASN A 32 -16.11 5.88 -21.88
C ASN A 32 -16.54 5.48 -20.46
N VAL A 33 -16.31 6.36 -19.49
CA VAL A 33 -16.59 6.07 -18.08
C VAL A 33 -17.63 7.04 -17.54
N HIS A 34 -18.63 6.50 -16.84
CA HIS A 34 -19.56 7.27 -16.02
C HIS A 34 -19.27 6.95 -14.55
N LEU A 35 -18.66 7.89 -13.82
CA LEU A 35 -18.31 7.73 -12.41
C LEU A 35 -19.38 8.40 -11.55
N ILE A 36 -20.15 7.61 -10.81
CA ILE A 36 -21.26 8.08 -9.97
C ILE A 36 -20.75 8.25 -8.54
N GLU A 37 -20.91 9.44 -7.97
CA GLU A 37 -20.50 9.78 -6.62
C GLU A 37 -21.61 10.54 -5.89
N LYS A 38 -21.91 10.10 -4.67
CA LYS A 38 -23.00 10.65 -3.86
C LYS A 38 -22.64 12.00 -3.24
N ASN A 39 -21.35 12.27 -3.04
CA ASN A 39 -20.86 13.54 -2.50
C ASN A 39 -20.59 14.55 -3.62
N ASP A 40 -20.36 15.80 -3.23
CA ASP A 40 -19.93 16.91 -4.10
C ASP A 40 -18.44 16.85 -4.47
N HIS A 41 -17.74 15.80 -4.04
CA HIS A 41 -16.32 15.61 -4.28
C HIS A 41 -15.95 14.13 -4.48
N LEU A 42 -14.87 13.88 -5.22
CA LEU A 42 -14.24 12.56 -5.31
C LEU A 42 -13.33 12.28 -4.11
N GLY A 43 -12.94 11.01 -3.93
CA GLY A 43 -11.97 10.57 -2.92
C GLY A 43 -12.54 9.72 -1.79
N GLY A 44 -13.86 9.64 -1.67
CA GLY A 44 -14.56 8.89 -0.61
C GLY A 44 -14.05 9.25 0.78
N ASN A 45 -14.05 8.27 1.71
CA ASN A 45 -13.60 8.48 3.10
C ASN A 45 -12.19 9.10 3.20
N THR A 46 -11.27 8.71 2.30
CA THR A 46 -9.88 9.17 2.31
C THR A 46 -9.72 10.66 2.04
N PHE A 47 -10.71 11.30 1.40
CA PHE A 47 -10.69 12.75 1.15
C PHE A 47 -10.53 13.52 2.46
N SER A 48 -11.18 13.05 3.53
CA SER A 48 -11.21 13.67 4.87
C SER A 48 -10.01 13.34 5.76
N TRP A 49 -9.12 12.44 5.32
CA TRP A 49 -8.04 11.94 6.18
C TRP A 49 -6.80 12.82 6.16
N ALA A 50 -6.10 12.88 7.29
CA ALA A 50 -4.89 13.68 7.45
C ALA A 50 -3.66 12.99 6.86
N CYS A 51 -2.66 13.81 6.50
CA CYS A 51 -1.31 13.31 6.26
C CYS A 51 -0.65 12.94 7.60
N MET A 52 -0.08 11.73 7.68
CA MET A 52 0.59 11.22 8.89
C MET A 52 2.09 11.54 8.94
N ALA A 53 2.60 12.43 8.09
CA ALA A 53 4.01 12.75 8.06
C ALA A 53 4.48 13.42 9.36
N THR A 54 5.65 13.01 9.85
CA THR A 54 6.33 13.53 11.05
C THR A 54 7.80 13.81 10.71
N GLY A 55 8.05 14.90 9.98
CA GLY A 55 9.34 15.20 9.33
C GLY A 55 9.63 14.35 8.08
N SER A 56 9.18 13.10 8.06
CA SER A 56 9.25 12.16 6.93
C SER A 56 7.87 11.55 6.63
N CYS A 57 7.70 10.95 5.45
CA CYS A 57 6.45 10.29 5.10
C CYS A 57 6.25 8.98 5.89
N ARG A 58 5.05 8.77 6.44
CA ARG A 58 4.66 7.52 7.14
C ARG A 58 3.79 6.57 6.30
N HIS A 59 3.86 6.73 4.98
CA HIS A 59 3.21 5.88 3.97
C HIS A 59 1.70 5.62 4.20
N CYS A 60 1.00 6.60 4.80
CA CYS A 60 -0.44 6.52 5.07
C CYS A 60 -1.34 6.51 3.82
N SER A 61 -0.81 6.93 2.67
CA SER A 61 -1.51 6.98 1.38
C SER A 61 -2.72 7.94 1.28
N ALA A 62 -3.05 8.70 2.34
CA ALA A 62 -4.19 9.62 2.34
C ALA A 62 -4.14 10.69 1.24
N CYS A 63 -2.94 11.18 0.91
CA CYS A 63 -2.77 12.22 -0.12
C CYS A 63 -3.02 11.73 -1.56
N LEU A 64 -3.12 10.41 -1.79
CA LEU A 64 -3.30 9.86 -3.14
C LEU A 64 -4.66 10.21 -3.73
N SER A 65 -5.72 10.24 -2.91
CA SER A 65 -7.08 10.48 -3.39
C SER A 65 -7.23 11.87 -4.01
N HIS A 66 -6.57 12.88 -3.43
CA HIS A 66 -6.53 14.24 -3.95
C HIS A 66 -5.81 14.30 -5.30
N GLU A 67 -4.66 13.62 -5.43
CA GLU A 67 -3.92 13.53 -6.70
C GLU A 67 -4.75 12.82 -7.79
N MET A 68 -5.45 11.74 -7.43
CA MET A 68 -6.29 10.97 -8.35
C MET A 68 -7.52 11.76 -8.80
N ALA A 69 -8.20 12.43 -7.87
CA ALA A 69 -9.34 13.28 -8.18
C ALA A 69 -8.94 14.40 -9.14
N ASP A 70 -7.85 15.14 -8.85
CA ASP A 70 -7.34 16.19 -9.75
C ASP A 70 -7.00 15.65 -11.15
N LYS A 71 -6.43 14.44 -11.23
CA LYS A 71 -6.12 13.81 -12.51
C LYS A 71 -7.38 13.50 -13.31
N LEU A 72 -8.41 12.93 -12.68
CA LEU A 72 -9.66 12.54 -13.36
C LEU A 72 -10.44 13.73 -13.88
N HIS A 73 -10.48 14.87 -13.17
CA HIS A 73 -11.16 16.08 -13.65
C HIS A 73 -10.58 16.63 -14.96
N ARG A 74 -9.33 16.26 -15.30
CA ARG A 74 -8.66 16.68 -16.54
C ARG A 74 -8.87 15.68 -17.69
N MET A 75 -9.52 14.54 -17.44
CA MET A 75 -9.72 13.49 -18.44
C MET A 75 -11.02 13.72 -19.22
N THR A 76 -10.96 13.60 -20.54
CA THR A 76 -12.11 13.87 -21.42
C THR A 76 -13.09 12.70 -21.54
N CYS A 77 -12.67 11.45 -21.27
CA CYS A 77 -13.54 10.28 -21.39
C CYS A 77 -14.15 9.83 -20.05
N VAL A 78 -13.97 10.61 -18.98
CA VAL A 78 -14.52 10.32 -17.65
C VAL A 78 -15.56 11.36 -17.30
N ASN A 79 -16.83 10.97 -17.42
CA ASN A 79 -17.97 11.78 -17.00
C ASN A 79 -18.25 11.52 -15.51
N THR A 80 -17.97 12.50 -14.67
CA THR A 80 -18.20 12.40 -13.22
C THR A 80 -19.57 12.99 -12.89
N HIS A 81 -20.41 12.20 -12.22
CA HIS A 81 -21.75 12.56 -11.75
C HIS A 81 -21.68 12.70 -10.23
N LEU A 82 -21.39 13.91 -9.76
CA LEU A 82 -21.36 14.27 -8.34
C LEU A 82 -22.79 14.48 -7.81
N ASN A 83 -22.97 14.44 -6.49
CA ASN A 83 -24.28 14.57 -5.86
C ASN A 83 -25.36 13.65 -6.47
N SER A 84 -24.95 12.46 -6.92
CA SER A 84 -25.79 11.57 -7.72
C SER A 84 -25.94 10.20 -7.07
N GLU A 85 -27.18 9.71 -7.00
CA GLU A 85 -27.50 8.38 -6.46
C GLU A 85 -28.24 7.51 -7.48
N ILE A 86 -28.21 6.19 -7.28
CA ILE A 86 -28.87 5.23 -8.19
C ILE A 86 -30.33 5.04 -7.80
N LEU A 87 -31.26 5.44 -8.68
CA LEU A 87 -32.69 5.19 -8.54
C LEU A 87 -33.08 3.79 -8.98
N GLU A 88 -32.64 3.39 -10.17
CA GLU A 88 -33.08 2.17 -10.83
C GLU A 88 -31.96 1.63 -11.72
N ILE A 89 -31.86 0.31 -11.80
CA ILE A 89 -30.97 -0.38 -12.73
C ILE A 89 -31.77 -1.46 -13.43
N ASP A 90 -31.95 -1.28 -14.73
CA ASP A 90 -32.56 -2.27 -15.59
C ASP A 90 -31.51 -2.88 -16.50
N LYS A 91 -31.66 -4.18 -16.79
CA LYS A 91 -30.81 -4.88 -17.74
C LYS A 91 -31.63 -5.30 -18.95
N ASN A 92 -31.39 -4.65 -20.08
CA ASN A 92 -31.83 -5.12 -21.39
C ASN A 92 -30.84 -6.20 -21.88
N GLN A 93 -31.22 -7.01 -22.89
CA GLN A 93 -30.50 -8.24 -23.29
C GLN A 93 -28.95 -8.10 -23.43
N LYS A 94 -28.40 -6.90 -23.69
CA LYS A 94 -26.94 -6.66 -23.80
C LYS A 94 -26.38 -5.49 -22.97
N LYS A 95 -27.20 -4.60 -22.43
CA LYS A 95 -26.77 -3.36 -21.76
C LYS A 95 -27.59 -3.10 -20.50
N TYR A 96 -27.03 -2.30 -19.60
CA TYR A 96 -27.73 -1.74 -18.47
C TYR A 96 -28.24 -0.34 -18.78
N THR A 97 -29.44 -0.02 -18.31
CA THR A 97 -29.98 1.33 -18.23
C THR A 97 -30.01 1.71 -16.76
N VAL A 98 -29.28 2.76 -16.40
CA VAL A 98 -29.14 3.24 -15.02
C VAL A 98 -29.77 4.61 -14.92
N ARG A 99 -30.77 4.75 -14.04
CA ARG A 99 -31.40 6.04 -13.73
C ARG A 99 -30.75 6.64 -12.49
N LEU A 100 -30.30 7.87 -12.60
CA LEU A 100 -29.68 8.64 -11.53
C LEU A 100 -30.68 9.63 -10.93
N LYS A 101 -30.66 9.73 -9.60
CA LYS A 101 -31.24 10.86 -8.86
C LYS A 101 -30.19 11.93 -8.76
N GLY A 102 -30.50 13.14 -9.22
CA GLY A 102 -29.65 14.32 -9.10
C GLY A 102 -30.48 15.60 -9.21
N ASP A 103 -29.86 16.71 -9.58
CA ASP A 103 -30.58 17.97 -9.86
C ASP A 103 -31.54 17.84 -11.06
N LEU A 104 -31.19 16.97 -12.01
CA LEU A 104 -32.05 16.50 -13.10
C LEU A 104 -31.91 14.98 -13.19
N ASP A 105 -33.04 14.26 -13.22
CA ASP A 105 -33.02 12.81 -13.42
C ASP A 105 -32.43 12.48 -14.79
N GLN A 106 -31.36 11.67 -14.79
CA GLN A 106 -30.65 11.26 -16.00
C GLN A 106 -30.71 9.75 -16.16
N SER A 107 -30.91 9.29 -17.40
CA SER A 107 -30.79 7.88 -17.77
C SER A 107 -29.51 7.65 -18.57
N ILE A 108 -28.70 6.66 -18.17
CA ILE A 108 -27.42 6.33 -18.79
C ILE A 108 -27.43 4.87 -19.24
N GLU A 109 -27.02 4.61 -20.47
CA GLU A 109 -26.75 3.25 -20.94
C GLU A 109 -25.30 2.84 -20.68
N THR A 110 -25.08 1.59 -20.28
CA THR A 110 -23.73 1.06 -20.08
C THR A 110 -23.58 -0.42 -20.45
N ASP A 111 -22.38 -0.85 -20.88
CA ASP A 111 -22.09 -2.25 -21.18
C ASP A 111 -21.78 -3.06 -19.91
N LYS A 112 -21.13 -2.45 -18.90
CA LYS A 112 -20.64 -3.13 -17.69
C LYS A 112 -20.66 -2.21 -16.47
N ILE A 113 -20.71 -2.78 -15.28
CA ILE A 113 -20.77 -2.04 -14.00
C ILE A 113 -19.60 -2.43 -13.09
N ILE A 114 -18.96 -1.45 -12.47
CA ILE A 114 -18.02 -1.64 -11.35
C ILE A 114 -18.65 -1.10 -10.07
N LEU A 115 -18.74 -1.96 -9.05
CA LEU A 115 -19.21 -1.64 -7.71
C LEU A 115 -18.01 -1.26 -6.84
N ALA A 116 -17.86 0.03 -6.56
CA ALA A 116 -16.78 0.61 -5.77
C ALA A 116 -17.34 1.50 -4.63
N THR A 117 -18.47 1.08 -4.04
CA THR A 117 -19.27 1.84 -3.06
C THR A 117 -18.55 2.16 -1.75
N GLY A 118 -17.37 1.57 -1.52
CA GLY A 118 -16.57 1.84 -0.34
C GLY A 118 -17.15 1.17 0.91
N PHE A 119 -17.13 1.89 2.03
CA PHE A 119 -17.52 1.36 3.34
C PHE A 119 -18.08 2.46 4.24
N THR A 120 -18.81 2.03 5.27
CA THR A 120 -19.25 2.91 6.36
C THR A 120 -18.41 2.61 7.62
N PRO A 121 -17.76 3.60 8.25
CA PRO A 121 -17.14 3.42 9.56
C PRO A 121 -18.17 2.97 10.58
N ILE A 122 -17.81 2.02 11.44
CA ILE A 122 -18.75 1.51 12.44
C ILE A 122 -19.07 2.60 13.46
N ASN A 123 -20.36 2.81 13.72
CA ASN A 123 -20.81 3.62 14.85
C ASN A 123 -20.42 2.91 16.18
N PRO A 124 -19.64 3.56 17.06
CA PRO A 124 -19.22 2.98 18.33
C PRO A 124 -20.31 2.98 19.41
N ASP A 125 -21.39 3.75 19.25
CA ASP A 125 -22.47 3.80 20.25
C ASP A 125 -23.10 2.41 20.48
N GLY A 126 -23.24 2.03 21.75
CA GLY A 126 -23.77 0.73 22.15
C GLY A 126 -22.76 -0.42 22.03
N LEU A 127 -21.49 -0.12 21.70
CA LEU A 127 -20.38 -1.09 21.74
C LEU A 127 -19.47 -0.88 22.95
N ILE A 128 -19.23 0.37 23.34
CA ILE A 128 -18.43 0.76 24.50
C ILE A 128 -19.21 1.85 25.26
N GLY A 129 -20.37 1.44 25.78
CA GLY A 129 -21.38 2.34 26.34
C GLY A 129 -21.96 3.33 25.32
N GLU A 130 -22.55 4.42 25.81
CA GLU A 130 -23.15 5.50 25.01
C GLU A 130 -22.44 6.85 25.22
N ILE A 131 -21.12 6.83 25.42
CA ILE A 131 -20.37 8.04 25.79
C ILE A 131 -19.86 8.83 24.58
N HIS A 132 -19.64 8.19 23.42
CA HIS A 132 -19.03 8.81 22.23
C HIS A 132 -19.76 10.09 21.83
N LYS A 133 -21.08 10.03 21.62
CA LYS A 133 -21.89 11.23 21.30
C LYS A 133 -22.10 12.18 22.48
N LYS A 134 -21.89 11.73 23.72
CA LYS A 134 -22.15 12.51 24.94
C LYS A 134 -20.92 13.26 25.44
N ASN A 135 -19.72 12.94 24.96
CA ASN A 135 -18.49 13.61 25.35
C ASN A 135 -17.54 13.83 24.15
N LYS A 136 -17.23 15.10 23.86
CA LYS A 136 -16.31 15.51 22.79
C LYS A 136 -14.89 14.95 22.89
N TYR A 137 -14.45 14.51 24.07
CA TYR A 137 -13.12 13.92 24.30
C TYR A 137 -13.08 12.40 24.05
N VAL A 138 -14.22 11.78 23.75
CA VAL A 138 -14.29 10.42 23.22
C VAL A 138 -14.53 10.53 21.73
N ILE A 139 -13.49 10.26 20.93
CA ILE A 139 -13.53 10.41 19.48
C ILE A 139 -13.20 9.09 18.79
N THR A 140 -13.55 8.95 17.53
CA THR A 140 -13.17 7.84 16.67
C THR A 140 -11.87 8.15 15.93
N THR A 141 -11.23 7.12 15.38
CA THR A 141 -10.10 7.30 14.44
C THR A 141 -10.47 8.08 13.18
N VAL A 142 -11.75 8.12 12.79
CA VAL A 142 -12.23 8.94 11.66
C VAL A 142 -12.28 10.41 12.06
N GLU A 143 -12.82 10.72 13.23
CA GLU A 143 -12.85 12.09 13.77
C GLU A 143 -11.45 12.61 14.05
N LEU A 144 -10.56 11.80 14.63
CA LEU A 144 -9.16 12.18 14.85
C LEU A 144 -8.45 12.51 13.52
N ASN A 145 -8.73 11.77 12.45
CA ASN A 145 -8.23 12.10 11.12
C ASN A 145 -8.69 13.48 10.64
N HIS A 146 -9.97 13.81 10.85
CA HIS A 146 -10.52 15.11 10.49
C HIS A 146 -9.89 16.24 11.33
N ILE A 147 -9.79 16.05 12.64
CA ILE A 147 -9.17 16.99 13.58
C ILE A 147 -7.71 17.27 13.19
N LEU A 148 -6.93 16.22 12.91
CA LEU A 148 -5.53 16.35 12.49
C LEU A 148 -5.41 17.02 11.12
N LYS A 149 -6.34 16.76 10.18
CA LYS A 149 -6.30 17.35 8.83
C LYS A 149 -6.52 18.85 8.89
N ASN A 150 -7.41 19.30 9.77
CA ASN A 150 -7.75 20.70 9.97
C ASN A 150 -6.81 21.41 10.96
N ASN A 151 -5.79 20.72 11.47
CA ASN A 151 -4.88 21.21 12.50
C ASN A 151 -5.58 21.72 13.77
N ALA A 152 -6.68 21.08 14.16
CA ALA A 152 -7.54 21.47 15.29
C ALA A 152 -7.24 20.71 16.59
N ILE A 153 -6.21 19.85 16.62
CA ILE A 153 -5.90 19.04 17.82
C ILE A 153 -5.51 19.91 19.02
N GLY A 154 -4.94 21.09 18.78
CA GLY A 154 -4.62 22.07 19.82
C GLY A 154 -5.83 22.50 20.64
N GLU A 155 -7.03 22.50 20.06
CA GLU A 155 -8.28 22.87 20.75
C GLU A 155 -8.72 21.84 21.80
N TYR A 156 -8.21 20.60 21.70
CA TYR A 156 -8.49 19.53 22.66
C TYR A 156 -7.52 19.54 23.84
N PHE A 157 -6.33 20.11 23.65
CA PHE A 157 -5.27 20.18 24.67
C PHE A 157 -4.72 21.61 24.81
N PRO A 158 -5.55 22.63 25.09
CA PRO A 158 -5.10 24.02 25.17
C PRO A 158 -4.14 24.26 26.33
N ASP A 159 -4.34 23.54 27.45
CA ASP A 159 -3.67 23.79 28.72
C ASP A 159 -2.57 22.78 29.07
N THR A 160 -2.27 21.83 28.17
CA THR A 160 -1.28 20.77 28.45
C THR A 160 -0.43 20.40 27.25
N SER A 161 0.88 20.34 27.47
CA SER A 161 1.85 19.77 26.52
C SER A 161 2.05 18.26 26.69
N CYS A 162 1.44 17.66 27.73
CA CYS A 162 1.63 16.25 28.11
C CYS A 162 0.28 15.53 28.29
N PRO A 163 -0.60 15.49 27.27
CA PRO A 163 -1.89 14.84 27.39
C PRO A 163 -1.76 13.32 27.56
N LYS A 164 -2.63 12.72 28.36
CA LYS A 164 -2.78 11.26 28.48
C LYS A 164 -3.90 10.78 27.56
N ILE A 165 -3.56 10.01 26.53
CA ILE A 165 -4.46 9.62 25.44
C ILE A 165 -4.58 8.09 25.38
N GLY A 166 -5.80 7.56 25.46
CA GLY A 166 -6.05 6.13 25.33
C GLY A 166 -6.60 5.77 23.96
N PHE A 167 -6.14 4.66 23.37
CA PHE A 167 -6.67 4.10 22.13
C PHE A 167 -7.32 2.74 22.41
N ILE A 168 -8.54 2.52 21.91
CA ILE A 168 -9.20 1.21 22.02
C ILE A 168 -9.27 0.58 20.63
N GLN A 169 -8.66 -0.61 20.48
CA GLN A 169 -8.68 -1.38 19.24
C GLN A 169 -9.96 -2.19 19.06
N CYS A 170 -10.19 -2.60 17.81
CA CYS A 170 -11.26 -3.53 17.43
C CYS A 170 -12.68 -3.05 17.77
N VAL A 171 -12.92 -1.73 17.81
CA VAL A 171 -14.27 -1.21 18.11
C VAL A 171 -15.22 -1.54 16.94
N GLY A 172 -16.11 -2.51 17.18
CA GLY A 172 -17.05 -3.02 16.18
C GLY A 172 -16.51 -4.08 15.23
N SER A 173 -15.26 -4.49 15.38
CA SER A 173 -14.62 -5.56 14.62
C SER A 173 -14.22 -6.70 15.55
N ARG A 174 -14.10 -7.93 15.03
CA ARG A 174 -13.85 -9.13 15.85
C ARG A 174 -14.85 -9.23 17.02
N ASN A 175 -16.09 -8.80 16.77
CA ASN A 175 -17.18 -8.78 17.73
C ASN A 175 -18.24 -9.80 17.28
N ARG A 176 -18.25 -10.96 17.95
CA ARG A 176 -19.14 -12.08 17.64
C ARG A 176 -20.59 -11.81 17.99
N GLU A 177 -20.84 -11.16 19.11
CA GLU A 177 -22.18 -10.83 19.59
C GLU A 177 -22.95 -9.97 18.60
N LYS A 178 -22.25 -9.08 17.89
CA LYS A 178 -22.82 -8.24 16.84
C LYS A 178 -22.74 -8.86 15.44
N GLY A 179 -22.35 -10.12 15.31
CA GLY A 179 -22.21 -10.82 14.03
C GLY A 179 -21.06 -10.30 13.15
N ARG A 180 -20.12 -9.53 13.71
CA ARG A 180 -18.98 -8.90 13.01
C ARG A 180 -17.67 -9.56 13.41
N ASP A 181 -17.63 -10.88 13.30
CA ASP A 181 -16.44 -11.69 13.60
C ASP A 181 -15.44 -11.62 12.44
N TYR A 182 -14.89 -10.44 12.18
CA TYR A 182 -13.82 -10.22 11.20
C TYR A 182 -12.89 -9.09 11.61
N CYS A 183 -11.63 -9.20 11.19
CA CYS A 183 -10.64 -8.13 11.31
C CYS A 183 -10.85 -7.10 10.19
N SER A 184 -10.95 -5.82 10.55
CA SER A 184 -11.02 -4.74 9.56
C SER A 184 -9.67 -4.36 8.94
N GLN A 185 -8.58 -5.04 9.33
CA GLN A 185 -7.21 -4.97 8.76
C GLN A 185 -6.46 -3.64 8.86
N VAL A 186 -7.18 -2.54 9.08
CA VAL A 186 -6.62 -1.18 9.06
C VAL A 186 -6.51 -0.55 10.45
N CYS A 187 -7.31 -0.98 11.44
CA CYS A 187 -7.43 -0.32 12.75
C CYS A 187 -6.08 -0.22 13.48
N CYS A 188 -5.31 -1.33 13.56
CA CYS A 188 -3.99 -1.32 14.20
C CYS A 188 -3.01 -0.39 13.45
N LYS A 189 -2.97 -0.46 12.11
CA LYS A 189 -2.09 0.37 11.27
C LYS A 189 -2.41 1.86 11.40
N ILE A 190 -3.69 2.22 11.41
CA ILE A 190 -4.16 3.61 11.55
C ILE A 190 -3.77 4.14 12.94
N SER A 191 -4.01 3.34 13.98
CA SER A 191 -3.74 3.77 15.36
C SER A 191 -2.25 4.00 15.60
N LEU A 192 -1.37 3.11 15.13
CA LEU A 192 0.08 3.32 15.25
C LEU A 192 0.55 4.62 14.57
N ARG A 193 0.00 4.94 13.40
CA ARG A 193 0.31 6.20 12.69
C ARG A 193 -0.23 7.42 13.42
N HIS A 194 -1.43 7.34 13.98
CA HIS A 194 -1.99 8.41 14.83
C HIS A 194 -1.17 8.61 16.09
N ILE A 195 -0.77 7.54 16.76
CA ILE A 195 0.10 7.56 17.94
C ILE A 195 1.43 8.25 17.60
N ASN A 196 2.12 7.82 16.54
CA ASN A 196 3.35 8.47 16.07
C ASN A 196 3.14 9.95 15.74
N LYS A 197 2.02 10.30 15.09
CA LYS A 197 1.67 11.70 14.78
C LYS A 197 1.42 12.53 16.03
N LEU A 198 0.69 11.99 17.01
CA LEU A 198 0.39 12.66 18.27
C LEU A 198 1.64 12.84 19.12
N MET A 199 2.50 11.82 19.25
CA MET A 199 3.79 11.95 19.95
C MET A 199 4.72 12.96 19.27
N HIS A 200 4.66 13.09 17.94
CA HIS A 200 5.42 14.13 17.24
C HIS A 200 4.89 15.55 17.53
N LEU A 201 3.57 15.72 17.63
CA LEU A 201 2.95 17.02 17.95
C LEU A 201 3.06 17.35 19.45
N TYR A 202 3.03 16.33 20.31
CA TYR A 202 3.11 16.41 21.76
C TYR A 202 4.14 15.40 22.28
N PRO A 203 5.43 15.76 22.30
CA PRO A 203 6.50 14.85 22.74
C PRO A 203 6.35 14.34 24.17
N GLY A 204 5.61 15.05 25.03
CA GLY A 204 5.31 14.64 26.40
C GLY A 204 4.02 13.82 26.57
N ALA A 205 3.32 13.48 25.50
CA ALA A 205 2.07 12.73 25.57
C ALA A 205 2.29 11.31 26.14
N LYS A 206 1.40 10.88 27.02
CA LYS A 206 1.37 9.51 27.55
C LYS A 206 0.27 8.72 26.83
N ILE A 207 0.66 7.68 26.11
CA ILE A 207 -0.28 6.94 25.27
C ILE A 207 -0.45 5.52 25.80
N SER A 208 -1.71 5.10 25.97
CA SER A 208 -2.06 3.70 26.23
C SER A 208 -2.86 3.13 25.06
N LEU A 209 -2.58 1.90 24.67
CA LEU A 209 -3.23 1.19 23.57
C LEU A 209 -3.86 -0.10 24.10
N PHE A 210 -5.18 -0.10 24.21
CA PHE A 210 -6.00 -1.25 24.59
C PHE A 210 -6.30 -2.14 23.39
N TYR A 211 -5.97 -3.43 23.47
CA TYR A 211 -6.14 -4.33 22.31
C TYR A 211 -6.52 -5.77 22.67
N ILE A 212 -7.05 -6.49 21.67
CA ILE A 212 -7.25 -7.95 21.72
C ILE A 212 -5.99 -8.66 21.23
N ASP A 213 -5.67 -8.49 19.94
CA ASP A 213 -4.42 -8.91 19.31
C ASP A 213 -3.98 -7.84 18.30
N LEU A 214 -2.71 -7.43 18.36
CA LEU A 214 -2.17 -6.49 17.38
C LEU A 214 -1.77 -7.23 16.09
N GLN A 215 -2.47 -6.88 15.01
CA GLN A 215 -2.21 -7.38 13.65
C GLN A 215 -1.13 -6.54 12.96
N VAL A 216 0.09 -6.58 13.51
CA VAL A 216 1.28 -5.87 13.00
C VAL A 216 1.84 -6.64 11.80
N ILE A 217 1.33 -6.33 10.61
CA ILE A 217 1.61 -7.07 9.37
C ILE A 217 2.17 -6.12 8.31
N GLY A 218 3.22 -6.57 7.64
CA GLY A 218 3.95 -5.79 6.65
C GLY A 218 5.13 -5.06 7.28
N LYS A 219 6.22 -5.03 6.52
CA LYS A 219 7.54 -4.53 6.91
C LYS A 219 7.53 -3.11 7.53
N GLU A 220 6.83 -2.17 6.88
CA GLU A 220 6.73 -0.79 7.38
C GLU A 220 5.98 -0.66 8.71
N ILE A 221 4.94 -1.47 8.92
CA ILE A 221 4.12 -1.40 10.14
C ILE A 221 4.86 -2.08 11.29
N ARG A 222 5.67 -3.11 11.02
CA ARG A 222 6.58 -3.69 12.01
C ARG A 222 7.61 -2.66 12.47
N ALA A 223 8.31 -2.04 11.53
CA ALA A 223 9.29 -1.00 11.86
C ALA A 223 8.67 0.17 12.65
N GLU A 224 7.44 0.59 12.29
CA GLU A 224 6.71 1.62 13.04
C GLU A 224 6.32 1.13 14.44
N PHE A 225 5.80 -0.09 14.58
CA PHE A 225 5.46 -0.69 15.87
C PHE A 225 6.68 -0.80 16.78
N ASP A 226 7.79 -1.35 16.28
CA ASP A 226 9.04 -1.52 17.05
C ASP A 226 9.59 -0.17 17.54
N SER A 227 9.44 0.89 16.74
CA SER A 227 9.87 2.24 17.15
C SER A 227 8.98 2.89 18.23
N LEU A 228 7.74 2.41 18.39
CA LEU A 228 6.75 2.98 19.30
C LEU A 228 6.53 2.14 20.55
N SER A 229 6.73 0.82 20.49
CA SER A 229 6.32 -0.12 21.54
C SER A 229 6.91 0.18 22.91
N ASP A 230 8.11 0.74 22.97
CA ASP A 230 8.78 1.07 24.23
C ASP A 230 8.22 2.35 24.89
N ASN A 231 7.49 3.17 24.12
CA ASN A 231 6.93 4.45 24.58
C ASN A 231 5.40 4.44 24.68
N VAL A 232 4.76 3.32 24.35
CA VAL A 232 3.31 3.16 24.39
C VAL A 232 2.97 2.06 25.38
N ASP A 233 2.07 2.37 26.28
CA ASP A 233 1.55 1.38 27.24
C ASP A 233 0.59 0.42 26.54
N LEU A 234 1.09 -0.78 26.23
CA LEU A 234 0.37 -1.82 25.50
C LEU A 234 -0.46 -2.67 26.47
N ILE A 235 -1.76 -2.41 26.54
CA ILE A 235 -2.66 -3.07 27.48
C ILE A 235 -3.51 -4.11 26.72
N GLN A 236 -3.33 -5.39 27.03
CA GLN A 236 -4.17 -6.43 26.44
C GLN A 236 -5.47 -6.57 27.25
N GLY A 237 -6.58 -6.18 26.64
CA GLY A 237 -7.88 -6.11 27.30
C GLY A 237 -8.65 -4.89 26.81
N VAL A 238 -9.77 -5.12 26.14
CA VAL A 238 -10.62 -4.03 25.66
C VAL A 238 -11.57 -3.62 26.79
N PRO A 239 -11.57 -2.36 27.23
CA PRO A 239 -12.46 -1.92 28.29
C PRO A 239 -13.92 -1.95 27.83
N ILE A 240 -14.82 -2.26 28.76
CA ILE A 240 -16.25 -2.41 28.48
C ILE A 240 -16.95 -1.05 28.53
N GLU A 241 -16.53 -0.17 29.44
CA GLU A 241 -17.15 1.13 29.66
C GLU A 241 -16.11 2.24 29.92
N ILE A 242 -16.49 3.46 29.54
CA ILE A 242 -15.74 4.70 29.78
C ILE A 242 -16.71 5.65 30.48
N PHE A 243 -16.22 6.33 31.52
CA PHE A 243 -17.03 7.22 32.35
C PHE A 243 -16.47 8.64 32.36
N ASN A 244 -17.36 9.62 32.52
CA ASN A 244 -16.96 10.98 32.84
C ASN A 244 -16.69 11.08 34.34
N ASN A 245 -15.44 11.37 34.70
CA ASN A 245 -15.15 11.73 36.08
C ASN A 245 -15.48 13.21 36.29
N LYS A 246 -16.49 13.46 37.14
CA LYS A 246 -16.96 14.82 37.45
C LYS A 246 -15.95 15.63 38.26
N MET A 247 -15.01 14.97 38.95
CA MET A 247 -14.08 15.64 39.87
C MET A 247 -12.86 16.24 39.16
N ASP A 248 -12.28 15.55 38.18
CA ASP A 248 -11.05 15.95 37.49
C ASP A 248 -11.27 16.32 36.01
N LYS A 249 -12.52 16.27 35.54
CA LYS A 249 -12.92 16.45 34.13
C LYS A 249 -12.23 15.47 33.16
N LYS A 250 -11.72 14.34 33.66
CA LYS A 250 -11.08 13.30 32.85
C LYS A 250 -12.04 12.16 32.51
N LEU A 251 -11.61 11.32 31.58
CA LEU A 251 -12.26 10.07 31.23
C LEU A 251 -11.68 8.94 32.08
N SER A 252 -12.52 8.24 32.82
CA SER A 252 -12.13 7.05 33.57
C SER A 252 -12.43 5.79 32.75
N VAL A 253 -11.44 4.93 32.62
CA VAL A 253 -11.51 3.64 31.93
C VAL A 253 -11.27 2.54 32.95
N ILE A 254 -12.24 1.64 33.11
CA ILE A 254 -12.08 0.49 34.00
C ILE A 254 -11.44 -0.64 33.22
N ARG A 255 -10.34 -1.17 33.75
CA ARG A 255 -9.71 -2.39 33.27
C ARG A 255 -9.43 -3.34 34.42
N GLU A 256 -9.15 -4.58 34.07
CA GLU A 256 -8.57 -5.54 34.99
C GLU A 256 -7.05 -5.28 35.09
N ASP A 257 -6.53 -5.41 36.30
CA ASP A 257 -5.11 -5.41 36.55
C ASP A 257 -4.55 -6.83 36.35
N ASP A 258 -3.59 -6.96 35.45
CA ASP A 258 -3.07 -8.27 35.04
C ASP A 258 -2.40 -9.04 36.18
N GLU A 259 -1.90 -8.36 37.23
CA GLU A 259 -1.23 -9.02 38.36
C GLU A 259 -2.20 -9.45 39.45
N SER A 260 -3.11 -8.56 39.84
CA SER A 260 -4.02 -8.77 40.97
C SER A 260 -5.40 -9.31 40.57
N GLY A 261 -5.78 -9.25 39.28
CA GLY A 261 -7.14 -9.50 38.81
C GLY A 261 -8.17 -8.47 39.31
N SER A 262 -7.71 -7.42 39.98
CA SER A 262 -8.59 -6.37 40.52
C SER A 262 -8.98 -5.39 39.43
N ARG A 263 -10.15 -4.75 39.59
CA ARG A 263 -10.56 -3.65 38.69
C ARG A 263 -9.85 -2.37 39.10
N ILE A 264 -9.13 -1.78 38.16
CA ILE A 264 -8.49 -0.48 38.34
C ILE A 264 -9.05 0.54 37.34
N ALA A 265 -9.06 1.81 37.76
CA ALA A 265 -9.53 2.92 36.95
C ALA A 265 -8.35 3.75 36.45
N ASP A 266 -8.14 3.74 35.13
CA ASP A 266 -7.18 4.61 34.48
C ASP A 266 -7.86 5.90 34.00
N HIS A 267 -7.22 7.04 34.27
CA HIS A 267 -7.72 8.35 33.82
C HIS A 267 -7.03 8.81 32.53
N PHE A 268 -7.79 9.38 31.60
CA PHE A 268 -7.32 9.89 30.30
C PHE A 268 -7.93 11.26 29.99
N ASP A 269 -7.19 12.10 29.27
CA ASP A 269 -7.68 13.40 28.77
C ASP A 269 -8.47 13.22 27.46
N MET A 270 -8.18 12.16 26.70
CA MET A 270 -8.90 11.80 25.47
C MET A 270 -8.91 10.28 25.27
N MET A 271 -10.03 9.76 24.79
CA MET A 271 -10.15 8.36 24.35
C MET A 271 -10.43 8.30 22.85
N VAL A 272 -9.66 7.50 22.14
CA VAL A 272 -9.75 7.30 20.68
C VAL A 272 -10.23 5.88 20.39
N LEU A 273 -11.44 5.78 19.85
CA LEU A 273 -12.11 4.54 19.46
C LEU A 273 -11.69 4.14 18.05
N SER A 274 -10.95 3.04 17.93
CA SER A 274 -10.47 2.54 16.64
C SER A 274 -11.55 1.72 15.95
N VAL A 275 -12.48 2.45 15.33
CA VAL A 275 -13.67 1.88 14.69
C VAL A 275 -13.33 1.03 13.47
N GLY A 276 -14.09 -0.04 13.31
CA GLY A 276 -14.00 -0.96 12.19
C GLY A 276 -14.62 -0.45 10.89
N ILE A 277 -14.46 -1.27 9.85
CA ILE A 277 -15.07 -1.14 8.52
C ILE A 277 -16.32 -2.01 8.47
N ALA A 278 -17.48 -1.43 8.15
CA ALA A 278 -18.70 -2.15 7.79
C ALA A 278 -19.03 -1.96 6.31
N ALA A 279 -19.78 -2.89 5.73
CA ALA A 279 -20.35 -2.72 4.39
C ALA A 279 -21.14 -1.39 4.34
N HIS A 280 -21.05 -0.68 3.21
CA HIS A 280 -21.70 0.61 3.07
C HIS A 280 -23.24 0.45 3.17
N GLU A 281 -23.92 1.37 3.85
CA GLU A 281 -25.37 1.29 4.12
C GLU A 281 -26.23 1.12 2.84
N ASN A 282 -25.88 1.84 1.77
CA ASN A 282 -26.56 1.74 0.47
C ASN A 282 -26.24 0.45 -0.31
N THR A 283 -25.31 -0.41 0.16
CA THR A 283 -24.93 -1.64 -0.55
C THR A 283 -26.12 -2.57 -0.69
N THR A 284 -26.92 -2.77 0.36
CA THR A 284 -28.09 -3.66 0.32
C THR A 284 -29.12 -3.23 -0.73
N GLY A 285 -29.43 -1.94 -0.79
CA GLY A 285 -30.36 -1.40 -1.77
C GLY A 285 -29.85 -1.55 -3.21
N LEU A 286 -28.54 -1.40 -3.43
CA LEU A 286 -27.91 -1.61 -4.73
C LEU A 286 -27.88 -3.09 -5.13
N MET A 287 -27.59 -3.97 -4.17
CA MET A 287 -27.60 -5.42 -4.37
C MET A 287 -28.98 -5.92 -4.79
N GLY A 288 -30.06 -5.41 -4.19
CA GLY A 288 -31.44 -5.72 -4.56
C GLY A 288 -31.74 -5.34 -6.02
N LYS A 289 -31.38 -4.11 -6.43
CA LYS A 289 -31.56 -3.63 -7.82
C LYS A 289 -30.81 -4.52 -8.82
N LEU A 290 -29.60 -4.97 -8.46
CA LEU A 290 -28.80 -5.86 -9.27
C LEU A 290 -29.16 -7.34 -9.07
N LYS A 291 -29.98 -7.75 -8.11
CA LYS A 291 -30.23 -9.16 -7.76
C LYS A 291 -28.97 -9.95 -7.36
N ILE A 292 -27.95 -9.30 -6.80
CA ILE A 292 -26.72 -9.95 -6.26
C ILE A 292 -26.86 -10.18 -4.75
N SER A 293 -26.03 -11.05 -4.17
CA SER A 293 -26.00 -11.34 -2.72
C SER A 293 -24.69 -10.90 -2.08
N SER A 294 -24.69 -10.62 -0.78
CA SER A 294 -23.46 -10.41 0.00
C SER A 294 -22.95 -11.70 0.63
N ASP A 295 -21.78 -11.62 1.26
CA ASP A 295 -21.37 -12.57 2.29
C ASP A 295 -22.13 -12.33 3.61
N GLN A 296 -21.81 -13.17 4.61
CA GLN A 296 -22.41 -13.14 5.95
C GLN A 296 -22.19 -11.82 6.72
N TRP A 297 -21.30 -10.95 6.25
CA TRP A 297 -20.98 -9.66 6.88
C TRP A 297 -21.46 -8.46 6.05
N GLY A 298 -22.16 -8.70 4.94
CA GLY A 298 -22.72 -7.65 4.09
C GLY A 298 -21.82 -7.17 2.95
N PHE A 299 -20.61 -7.72 2.79
CA PHE A 299 -19.72 -7.37 1.68
C PHE A 299 -20.04 -8.16 0.41
N ILE A 300 -19.82 -7.57 -0.77
CA ILE A 300 -20.04 -8.24 -2.05
C ILE A 300 -18.87 -9.18 -2.32
N ASN A 301 -19.12 -10.46 -2.59
CA ASN A 301 -18.05 -11.44 -2.83
C ASN A 301 -18.10 -12.04 -4.23
N ASP A 302 -16.97 -12.60 -4.70
CA ASP A 302 -16.90 -13.22 -6.02
C ASP A 302 -17.86 -14.40 -6.18
N LYS A 303 -18.23 -15.11 -5.11
CA LYS A 303 -19.23 -16.20 -5.15
C LYS A 303 -20.64 -15.71 -5.46
N SER A 304 -20.92 -14.42 -5.30
CA SER A 304 -22.18 -13.77 -5.71
C SER A 304 -22.19 -13.30 -7.17
N LEU A 305 -21.00 -13.22 -7.79
CA LEU A 305 -20.77 -12.78 -9.16
C LEU A 305 -20.39 -13.87 -10.21
N PRO A 306 -20.24 -15.20 -9.95
CA PRO A 306 -19.58 -16.10 -10.91
C PRO A 306 -20.32 -16.24 -12.24
N ALA A 307 -21.65 -16.03 -12.22
CA ALA A 307 -22.50 -16.08 -13.40
C ALA A 307 -22.55 -14.77 -14.20
N ARG A 308 -21.98 -13.66 -13.70
CA ARG A 308 -22.15 -12.31 -14.24
C ARG A 308 -20.83 -11.68 -14.66
N LYS A 309 -20.47 -11.90 -15.94
CA LYS A 309 -19.25 -11.36 -16.57
C LYS A 309 -19.32 -9.85 -16.87
N ASP A 310 -20.33 -9.17 -16.37
CA ASP A 310 -20.67 -7.77 -16.65
C ASP A 310 -20.76 -6.90 -15.39
N ILE A 311 -20.60 -7.49 -14.20
CA ILE A 311 -20.52 -6.77 -12.92
C ILE A 311 -19.22 -7.14 -12.21
N TYR A 312 -18.52 -6.14 -11.71
CA TYR A 312 -17.25 -6.28 -11.00
C TYR A 312 -17.34 -5.55 -9.66
N VAL A 313 -16.53 -5.95 -8.68
CA VAL A 313 -16.46 -5.30 -7.36
C VAL A 313 -15.02 -4.94 -7.03
N ALA A 314 -14.80 -3.75 -6.48
CA ALA A 314 -13.47 -3.26 -6.11
C ALA A 314 -13.46 -2.50 -4.78
N GLY A 315 -12.33 -2.59 -4.06
CA GLY A 315 -12.10 -1.87 -2.82
C GLY A 315 -12.97 -2.38 -1.68
N CYS A 316 -13.35 -1.46 -0.77
CA CYS A 316 -14.03 -1.86 0.45
C CYS A 316 -15.46 -2.39 0.27
N ALA A 317 -16.02 -2.29 -0.95
CA ALA A 317 -17.26 -2.97 -1.33
C ALA A 317 -17.12 -4.50 -1.27
N ALA A 318 -15.90 -5.02 -1.51
CA ALA A 318 -15.58 -6.45 -1.47
C ALA A 318 -15.15 -6.96 -0.08
N GLY A 319 -14.91 -6.06 0.87
CA GLY A 319 -14.37 -6.38 2.18
C GLY A 319 -13.35 -5.36 2.67
N PRO A 320 -12.98 -5.38 3.96
CA PRO A 320 -11.99 -4.45 4.51
C PRO A 320 -10.65 -4.60 3.79
N VAL A 321 -10.08 -3.49 3.31
CA VAL A 321 -8.77 -3.42 2.66
C VAL A 321 -8.18 -2.02 2.88
N ASP A 322 -6.85 -1.87 2.77
CA ASP A 322 -6.22 -0.55 2.81
C ASP A 322 -6.30 0.21 1.47
N ILE A 323 -5.85 1.47 1.47
CA ILE A 323 -5.93 2.38 0.32
C ILE A 323 -5.21 1.80 -0.92
N LEU A 324 -4.03 1.20 -0.73
CA LEU A 324 -3.22 0.72 -1.85
C LEU A 324 -3.85 -0.53 -2.44
N THR A 325 -4.28 -1.46 -1.60
CA THR A 325 -5.02 -2.64 -2.06
C THR A 325 -6.32 -2.24 -2.77
N ALA A 326 -7.07 -1.26 -2.25
CA ALA A 326 -8.28 -0.77 -2.90
C ALA A 326 -8.02 -0.15 -4.29
N LYS A 327 -6.97 0.69 -4.40
CA LYS A 327 -6.51 1.23 -5.68
C LYS A 327 -6.20 0.11 -6.67
N GLN A 328 -5.48 -0.91 -6.20
CA GLN A 328 -5.05 -2.02 -7.03
C GLN A 328 -6.23 -2.89 -7.52
N GLN A 329 -7.20 -3.16 -6.65
CA GLN A 329 -8.42 -3.88 -7.04
C GLN A 329 -9.22 -3.11 -8.11
N GLY A 330 -9.27 -1.78 -8.03
CA GLY A 330 -9.87 -0.93 -9.06
C GLY A 330 -9.19 -1.07 -10.43
N ILE A 331 -7.86 -0.99 -10.45
CA ILE A 331 -7.04 -1.21 -11.66
C ILE A 331 -7.31 -2.59 -12.26
N ASN A 332 -7.37 -3.63 -11.43
CA ASN A 332 -7.60 -5.00 -11.87
C ASN A 332 -8.98 -5.21 -12.49
N CYS A 333 -10.02 -4.63 -11.89
CA CYS A 333 -11.38 -4.70 -12.43
C CYS A 333 -11.46 -4.05 -13.82
N ALA A 334 -10.90 -2.85 -13.95
CA ALA A 334 -10.82 -2.16 -15.23
C ALA A 334 -10.10 -2.98 -16.31
N LYS A 335 -8.97 -3.59 -15.96
CA LYS A 335 -8.19 -4.46 -16.87
C LYS A 335 -8.96 -5.69 -17.32
N LYS A 336 -9.63 -6.39 -16.40
CA LYS A 336 -10.50 -7.53 -16.73
C LYS A 336 -11.62 -7.11 -17.69
N ILE A 337 -12.16 -5.90 -17.53
CA ILE A 337 -13.16 -5.33 -18.45
C ILE A 337 -12.57 -5.04 -19.83
N ILE A 338 -11.40 -4.40 -19.90
CA ILE A 338 -10.72 -4.06 -21.16
C ILE A 338 -10.42 -5.33 -21.97
N GLN A 339 -9.91 -6.37 -21.31
CA GLN A 339 -9.68 -7.69 -21.91
C GLN A 339 -10.98 -8.31 -22.45
N CYS A 340 -12.11 -8.14 -21.75
CA CYS A 340 -13.40 -8.60 -22.23
C CYS A 340 -13.90 -7.82 -23.47
N PHE A 341 -13.58 -6.52 -23.59
CA PHE A 341 -13.96 -5.73 -24.77
C PHE A 341 -13.06 -5.98 -25.98
N ASN A 342 -11.80 -6.32 -25.75
CA ASN A 342 -10.83 -6.64 -26.79
C ASN A 342 -10.23 -8.03 -26.53
N PRO A 343 -11.00 -9.12 -26.74
CA PRO A 343 -10.44 -10.47 -26.66
C PRO A 343 -9.37 -10.60 -27.75
N GLU A 344 -8.11 -10.79 -27.35
CA GLU A 344 -7.02 -10.95 -28.30
C GLU A 344 -7.22 -12.18 -29.19
N LYS A 345 -6.75 -12.11 -30.44
CA LYS A 345 -6.64 -13.30 -31.29
C LYS A 345 -5.51 -14.19 -30.75
N PRO A 346 -5.75 -15.48 -30.45
CA PRO A 346 -4.69 -16.39 -30.01
C PRO A 346 -3.62 -16.53 -31.10
N GLY A 347 -2.34 -16.48 -30.72
CA GLY A 347 -1.21 -16.88 -31.59
C GLY A 347 -0.15 -15.83 -31.95
N ARG A 348 -0.17 -14.61 -31.40
CA ARG A 348 0.94 -13.65 -31.59
C ARG A 348 1.85 -13.65 -30.35
N ALA A 349 3.14 -13.94 -30.53
CA ALA A 349 4.12 -13.90 -29.45
C ALA A 349 4.15 -12.48 -28.82
N LYS A 350 3.87 -12.36 -27.53
CA LYS A 350 3.75 -11.08 -26.80
C LYS A 350 5.09 -10.46 -26.40
N GLY A 351 6.20 -11.06 -26.84
CA GLY A 351 7.57 -10.68 -26.51
C GLY A 351 8.14 -11.53 -25.37
N LEU A 352 9.38 -11.21 -24.97
CA LEU A 352 10.13 -11.97 -23.98
C LEU A 352 9.99 -11.36 -22.57
N ILE A 353 9.80 -12.17 -21.55
CA ILE A 353 9.85 -11.77 -20.13
C ILE A 353 11.07 -12.39 -19.46
N ALA A 354 11.85 -11.56 -18.75
CA ALA A 354 12.90 -12.04 -17.86
C ALA A 354 12.37 -12.17 -16.43
N ILE A 355 12.56 -13.32 -15.82
CA ILE A 355 12.27 -13.58 -14.41
C ILE A 355 13.59 -13.79 -13.68
N ILE A 356 13.85 -13.00 -12.64
CA ILE A 356 15.03 -13.15 -11.77
C ILE A 356 14.58 -13.92 -10.52
N GLY A 357 15.15 -15.11 -10.33
CA GLY A 357 14.80 -16.06 -9.26
C GLY A 357 14.50 -17.46 -9.82
N ASP A 358 14.79 -18.49 -9.03
CA ASP A 358 14.58 -19.92 -9.34
C ASP A 358 13.76 -20.67 -8.28
N GLY A 359 13.12 -19.93 -7.36
CA GLY A 359 12.23 -20.48 -6.35
C GLY A 359 10.84 -20.87 -6.87
N ASN A 360 10.00 -21.39 -5.97
CA ASN A 360 8.60 -21.73 -6.27
C ASN A 360 7.80 -20.52 -6.78
N GLU A 361 8.04 -19.37 -6.16
CA GLU A 361 7.44 -18.10 -6.54
C GLU A 361 7.76 -17.72 -8.00
N ALA A 362 9.02 -17.90 -8.41
CA ALA A 362 9.47 -17.65 -9.78
C ALA A 362 8.83 -18.63 -10.78
N ARG A 363 8.77 -19.93 -10.44
CA ARG A 363 8.14 -20.96 -11.29
C ARG A 363 6.65 -20.74 -11.51
N LYS A 364 5.95 -20.31 -10.45
CA LYS A 364 4.53 -19.96 -10.50
C LYS A 364 4.30 -18.75 -11.40
N THR A 365 5.12 -17.72 -11.25
CA THR A 365 5.14 -16.53 -12.11
C THR A 365 5.41 -16.89 -13.57
N ALA A 366 6.41 -17.73 -13.83
CA ALA A 366 6.78 -18.17 -15.18
C ALA A 366 5.67 -18.97 -15.86
N SER A 367 5.01 -19.87 -15.12
CA SER A 367 3.90 -20.65 -15.64
C SER A 367 2.70 -19.78 -16.01
N ALA A 368 2.38 -18.78 -15.18
CA ALA A 368 1.31 -17.84 -15.48
C ALA A 368 1.64 -16.95 -16.70
N ALA A 369 2.88 -16.45 -16.79
CA ALA A 369 3.34 -15.67 -17.94
C ALA A 369 3.27 -16.48 -19.25
N LEU A 370 3.70 -17.75 -19.22
CA LEU A 370 3.62 -18.65 -20.36
C LEU A 370 2.17 -18.89 -20.81
N ASN A 371 1.25 -19.10 -19.85
CA ASN A 371 -0.17 -19.29 -20.14
C ASN A 371 -0.81 -18.05 -20.80
N GLU A 372 -0.29 -16.86 -20.52
CA GLU A 372 -0.70 -15.60 -21.16
C GLU A 372 -0.06 -15.37 -22.56
N GLY A 373 0.79 -16.29 -23.02
CA GLY A 373 1.41 -16.24 -24.36
C GLY A 373 2.77 -15.53 -24.42
N TYR A 374 3.47 -15.41 -23.28
CA TYR A 374 4.83 -14.89 -23.23
C TYR A 374 5.88 -16.00 -23.27
N ASP A 375 6.99 -15.70 -23.91
CA ASP A 375 8.20 -16.50 -23.91
C ASP A 375 9.05 -16.08 -22.70
N VAL A 376 9.41 -17.02 -21.82
CA VAL A 376 9.93 -16.71 -20.46
C VAL A 376 11.36 -17.20 -20.24
N TRP A 377 12.24 -16.30 -19.79
CA TRP A 377 13.62 -16.60 -19.40
C TRP A 377 13.72 -16.51 -17.89
N MET A 378 13.99 -17.63 -17.25
CA MET A 378 14.22 -17.68 -15.80
C MET A 378 15.72 -17.68 -15.53
N PHE A 379 16.20 -16.63 -14.86
CA PHE A 379 17.58 -16.49 -14.43
C PHE A 379 17.70 -17.00 -13.00
N GLY A 380 18.20 -18.23 -12.87
CA GLY A 380 18.51 -18.82 -11.58
C GLY A 380 19.85 -18.29 -11.07
N LEU A 381 19.83 -17.79 -9.85
CA LEU A 381 21.03 -17.33 -9.14
C LEU A 381 21.55 -18.41 -8.17
N SER A 382 20.84 -19.54 -8.04
CA SER A 382 21.28 -20.74 -7.32
C SER A 382 21.76 -21.84 -8.30
N ASN A 383 22.56 -22.79 -7.79
CA ASN A 383 23.11 -23.89 -8.59
C ASN A 383 22.15 -25.10 -8.73
N LYS A 384 20.86 -24.95 -8.40
CA LYS A 384 19.90 -26.07 -8.49
C LYS A 384 19.45 -26.27 -9.95
N LYS A 385 19.65 -27.49 -10.47
CA LYS A 385 19.20 -27.89 -11.82
C LYS A 385 17.74 -28.37 -11.76
N GLU A 386 16.93 -27.94 -12.72
CA GLU A 386 15.49 -28.24 -12.76
C GLU A 386 15.07 -29.02 -14.01
N SER A 387 13.90 -29.65 -13.93
CA SER A 387 13.28 -30.34 -15.07
C SER A 387 12.78 -29.33 -16.10
N PRO A 388 13.13 -29.48 -17.39
CA PRO A 388 12.74 -28.53 -18.42
C PRO A 388 11.22 -28.54 -18.66
N LYS A 389 10.62 -27.35 -18.71
CA LYS A 389 9.23 -27.14 -19.15
C LYS A 389 9.24 -26.41 -20.49
N LYS A 390 8.54 -26.97 -21.48
CA LYS A 390 8.48 -26.41 -22.84
C LYS A 390 7.94 -24.97 -22.80
N GLY A 391 8.66 -24.03 -23.41
CA GLY A 391 8.32 -22.59 -23.42
C GLY A 391 8.96 -21.76 -22.29
N ILE A 392 9.67 -22.39 -21.35
CA ILE A 392 10.45 -21.70 -20.32
C ILE A 392 11.93 -22.00 -20.53
N HIS A 393 12.72 -20.95 -20.70
CA HIS A 393 14.17 -21.01 -20.86
C HIS A 393 14.82 -20.86 -19.48
N TYR A 394 15.23 -21.98 -18.90
CA TYR A 394 15.95 -22.01 -17.63
C TYR A 394 17.43 -21.71 -17.86
N ILE A 395 17.90 -20.62 -17.25
CA ILE A 395 19.24 -20.08 -17.41
C ILE A 395 19.97 -20.28 -16.07
N HIS A 396 20.54 -21.48 -15.89
CA HIS A 396 21.33 -21.87 -14.71
C HIS A 396 22.80 -21.40 -14.79
N ASP A 397 23.54 -21.52 -13.67
CA ASP A 397 24.96 -21.16 -13.55
C ASP A 397 25.28 -19.78 -14.14
N THR A 398 24.36 -18.84 -13.94
CA THR A 398 24.36 -17.58 -14.65
C THR A 398 24.73 -16.42 -13.74
N LYS A 399 25.71 -15.65 -14.20
CA LYS A 399 26.04 -14.35 -13.61
C LYS A 399 25.38 -13.26 -14.44
N LEU A 400 24.32 -12.64 -13.91
CA LEU A 400 23.79 -11.40 -14.45
C LEU A 400 24.84 -10.29 -14.30
N ILE A 401 25.17 -9.63 -15.41
CA ILE A 401 26.24 -8.61 -15.45
C ILE A 401 25.64 -7.20 -15.51
N SER A 402 24.67 -6.96 -16.39
CA SER A 402 24.03 -5.64 -16.48
C SER A 402 22.62 -5.72 -17.05
N VAL A 403 21.74 -4.86 -16.54
CA VAL A 403 20.42 -4.57 -17.13
C VAL A 403 20.43 -3.13 -17.64
N LYS A 404 20.25 -2.96 -18.95
CA LYS A 404 20.19 -1.67 -19.64
C LYS A 404 18.85 -1.50 -20.34
N GLY A 405 18.52 -0.27 -20.72
CA GLY A 405 17.25 0.03 -21.39
C GLY A 405 16.13 0.42 -20.42
N ALA A 406 14.90 0.35 -20.91
CA ALA A 406 13.71 0.87 -20.26
C ALA A 406 12.47 0.05 -20.63
N ALA A 407 11.31 0.39 -20.06
CA ALA A 407 10.03 -0.29 -20.30
C ALA A 407 9.82 -0.67 -21.77
N GLY A 408 9.58 -1.96 -22.05
CA GLY A 408 9.34 -2.46 -23.40
C GLY A 408 10.60 -2.81 -24.21
N ASN A 409 11.81 -2.55 -23.68
CA ASN A 409 13.08 -2.99 -24.27
C ASN A 409 14.25 -2.93 -23.25
N PHE A 410 14.40 -3.98 -22.46
CA PHE A 410 15.50 -4.18 -21.52
C PHE A 410 16.55 -5.13 -22.10
N ALA A 411 17.77 -4.64 -22.29
CA ALA A 411 18.92 -5.48 -22.66
C ALA A 411 19.54 -6.08 -21.39
N VAL A 412 19.48 -7.41 -21.26
CA VAL A 412 20.07 -8.17 -20.16
C VAL A 412 21.34 -8.84 -20.66
N LEU A 413 22.48 -8.42 -20.11
CA LEU A 413 23.79 -9.02 -20.36
C LEU A 413 24.09 -10.02 -19.24
N TYR A 414 24.40 -11.26 -19.62
CA TYR A 414 24.66 -12.33 -18.67
C TYR A 414 25.75 -13.29 -19.17
N LYS A 415 26.41 -13.97 -18.23
CA LYS A 415 27.42 -14.99 -18.51
C LYS A 415 26.89 -16.35 -18.09
N ASN A 416 26.86 -17.29 -19.02
CA ASN A 416 26.44 -18.68 -18.81
C ASN A 416 27.50 -19.62 -19.42
N SER A 417 27.98 -20.60 -18.66
CA SER A 417 29.05 -21.54 -19.06
C SER A 417 30.25 -20.82 -19.71
N GLN A 418 30.70 -19.75 -19.07
CA GLN A 418 31.75 -18.84 -19.54
C GLN A 418 31.48 -18.00 -20.81
N LYS A 419 30.38 -18.20 -21.53
CA LYS A 419 30.02 -17.40 -22.70
C LYS A 419 29.18 -16.19 -22.28
N LEU A 420 29.53 -15.03 -22.84
CA LEU A 420 28.77 -13.80 -22.67
C LEU A 420 27.61 -13.78 -23.67
N LYS A 421 26.39 -13.54 -23.18
CA LYS A 421 25.16 -13.46 -23.99
C LYS A 421 24.37 -12.20 -23.64
N GLN A 422 23.65 -11.68 -24.61
CA GLN A 422 22.74 -10.54 -24.43
C GLN A 422 21.40 -10.86 -25.07
N GLU A 423 20.32 -10.62 -24.35
CA GLU A 423 18.95 -10.77 -24.83
C GLU A 423 18.12 -9.54 -24.46
N ASN A 424 17.08 -9.25 -25.24
CA ASN A 424 16.20 -8.11 -25.03
C ASN A 424 14.82 -8.55 -24.55
N PHE A 425 14.34 -7.96 -23.45
CA PHE A 425 13.09 -8.32 -22.81
C PHE A 425 12.11 -7.15 -22.78
N THR A 426 10.82 -7.45 -22.86
CA THR A 426 9.74 -6.45 -22.72
C THR A 426 9.65 -5.95 -21.28
N ALA A 427 9.81 -6.86 -20.33
CA ALA A 427 9.69 -6.59 -18.90
C ALA A 427 10.60 -7.52 -18.09
N ILE A 428 10.89 -7.10 -16.86
CA ILE A 428 11.65 -7.85 -15.88
C ILE A 428 10.75 -8.06 -14.66
N ILE A 429 10.64 -9.29 -14.19
CA ILE A 429 9.94 -9.63 -12.95
C ILE A 429 10.95 -10.24 -11.99
N VAL A 430 11.04 -9.72 -10.77
CA VAL A 430 11.84 -10.33 -9.71
C VAL A 430 10.93 -11.14 -8.80
N ALA A 431 11.27 -12.41 -8.62
CA ALA A 431 10.54 -13.39 -7.83
C ALA A 431 11.53 -14.23 -7.00
N GLU A 432 12.55 -13.56 -6.46
CA GLU A 432 13.60 -14.15 -5.63
C GLU A 432 13.06 -14.42 -4.22
N PRO A 433 12.91 -15.67 -3.79
CA PRO A 433 12.29 -15.98 -2.51
C PRO A 433 13.14 -15.48 -1.35
N VAL A 434 12.50 -15.24 -0.22
CA VAL A 434 13.19 -15.00 1.05
C VAL A 434 14.10 -16.18 1.44
N LYS A 435 15.13 -15.86 2.22
CA LYS A 435 15.97 -16.87 2.85
C LYS A 435 15.25 -17.45 4.06
N THR A 436 15.05 -18.75 4.06
CA THR A 436 14.62 -19.53 5.22
C THR A 436 15.82 -20.11 5.96
N SER A 437 15.72 -20.20 7.28
CA SER A 437 16.63 -20.97 8.12
C SER A 437 15.83 -21.72 9.18
N PRO A 438 16.28 -22.91 9.63
CA PRO A 438 15.61 -23.63 10.71
C PRO A 438 15.43 -22.71 11.91
N ALA A 439 14.29 -22.83 12.60
CA ALA A 439 14.09 -22.14 13.87
C ALA A 439 15.24 -22.55 14.81
N GLY A 440 15.95 -21.58 15.40
CA GLY A 440 17.07 -21.89 16.28
C GLY A 440 16.64 -22.88 17.36
N GLN A 441 17.33 -24.02 17.49
CA GLN A 441 17.02 -25.03 18.50
C GLN A 441 17.34 -24.48 19.90
N LYS A 442 16.37 -23.82 20.52
CA LYS A 442 16.33 -23.59 21.97
C LYS A 442 15.76 -24.80 22.72
N THR A 443 15.19 -25.76 21.99
CA THR A 443 14.66 -27.01 22.54
C THR A 443 15.69 -28.12 22.43
N ASN A 444 15.86 -28.95 23.46
CA ASN A 444 16.66 -30.18 23.43
C ASN A 444 15.96 -31.33 22.66
N LEU A 445 15.01 -31.01 21.77
CA LEU A 445 14.25 -31.98 21.00
C LEU A 445 15.04 -32.50 19.81
N THR A 446 14.85 -33.78 19.51
CA THR A 446 15.50 -34.47 18.39
C THR A 446 14.70 -34.28 17.08
N PRO A 447 15.34 -34.36 15.89
CA PRO A 447 14.70 -34.11 14.60
C PRO A 447 13.57 -35.10 14.19
N ASP A 448 13.37 -36.19 14.93
CA ASP A 448 12.31 -37.19 14.69
C ASP A 448 10.93 -36.76 15.22
N VAL A 449 10.87 -35.72 16.04
CA VAL A 449 9.61 -35.20 16.63
C VAL A 449 9.43 -33.69 16.41
N LEU A 450 10.47 -33.01 15.93
CA LEU A 450 10.49 -31.57 15.68
C LEU A 450 10.63 -31.30 14.18
N TYR A 451 9.62 -30.68 13.59
CA TYR A 451 9.55 -30.37 12.17
C TYR A 451 9.43 -28.87 11.91
N SER A 452 10.07 -28.41 10.85
CA SER A 452 9.76 -27.10 10.29
C SER A 452 8.38 -27.12 9.62
N LEU A 453 7.71 -25.98 9.50
CA LEU A 453 6.39 -25.91 8.87
C LEU A 453 6.45 -26.34 7.39
N GLU A 454 7.54 -26.02 6.69
CA GLU A 454 7.82 -26.41 5.31
C GLU A 454 8.07 -27.92 5.19
N ASP A 455 8.91 -28.51 6.03
CA ASP A 455 9.15 -29.96 6.02
C ASP A 455 7.84 -30.71 6.32
N PHE A 456 7.09 -30.24 7.31
CA PHE A 456 5.78 -30.80 7.64
C PHE A 456 4.80 -30.74 6.46
N SER A 457 4.77 -29.62 5.73
CA SER A 457 3.91 -29.46 4.55
C SER A 457 4.27 -30.48 3.47
N ASN A 458 5.56 -30.69 3.22
CA ASN A 458 6.03 -31.66 2.24
C ASN A 458 5.69 -33.11 2.65
N ILE A 459 5.74 -33.43 3.94
CA ILE A 459 5.35 -34.74 4.47
C ILE A 459 3.84 -34.93 4.29
N LEU A 460 3.03 -33.95 4.68
CA LEU A 460 1.57 -34.01 4.55
C LEU A 460 1.12 -34.19 3.09
N GLU A 461 1.77 -33.51 2.14
CA GLU A 461 1.46 -33.66 0.72
C GLU A 461 1.83 -35.02 0.13
N LYS A 462 2.95 -35.63 0.58
CA LYS A 462 3.47 -36.88 0.00
C LYS A 462 2.95 -38.12 0.72
N ASN A 463 2.99 -38.10 2.05
CA ASN A 463 2.70 -39.23 2.92
C ASN A 463 1.77 -38.80 4.08
N PRO A 464 0.51 -38.44 3.81
CA PRO A 464 -0.43 -38.02 4.86
C PRO A 464 -0.70 -39.11 5.92
N GLU A 465 -0.57 -40.38 5.55
CA GLU A 465 -0.75 -41.55 6.42
C GLU A 465 0.31 -41.62 7.54
N ASP A 466 1.51 -41.08 7.31
CA ASP A 466 2.64 -41.12 8.24
C ASP A 466 2.48 -40.12 9.41
N ILE A 467 1.49 -39.24 9.35
CA ILE A 467 1.29 -38.20 10.36
C ILE A 467 0.66 -38.81 11.61
N PRO A 468 1.25 -38.57 12.81
CA PRO A 468 0.79 -39.17 14.05
C PRO A 468 -0.55 -38.58 14.54
N ALA A 469 -1.03 -39.03 15.70
CA ALA A 469 -2.36 -38.71 16.19
C ALA A 469 -2.46 -37.29 16.79
N ALA A 470 -1.42 -36.83 17.48
CA ALA A 470 -1.38 -35.54 18.18
C ALA A 470 -0.28 -34.63 17.63
N ILE A 471 -0.68 -33.42 17.21
CA ILE A 471 0.19 -32.45 16.55
C ILE A 471 0.07 -31.08 17.24
N VAL A 472 1.21 -30.43 17.48
CA VAL A 472 1.28 -29.07 18.02
C VAL A 472 1.95 -28.13 17.03
N PHE A 473 1.31 -27.01 16.71
CA PHE A 473 1.91 -25.89 15.99
C PHE A 473 2.31 -24.78 16.97
N TRP A 474 3.59 -24.44 17.05
CA TRP A 474 4.08 -23.36 17.91
C TRP A 474 4.51 -22.15 17.09
N LEU A 475 3.63 -21.15 16.98
CA LEU A 475 3.74 -20.10 15.97
C LEU A 475 4.68 -18.95 16.34
N ASP A 476 4.75 -18.58 17.63
CA ASP A 476 5.50 -17.41 18.11
C ASP A 476 6.90 -17.76 18.62
N TYR A 477 7.33 -19.02 18.42
CA TYR A 477 8.66 -19.51 18.78
C TYR A 477 9.78 -18.70 18.10
N SER A 478 9.58 -18.38 16.82
CA SER A 478 10.49 -17.55 16.03
C SER A 478 9.90 -16.14 15.84
N LYS A 479 10.72 -15.10 15.98
CA LYS A 479 10.36 -13.71 15.66
C LYS A 479 11.18 -13.21 14.45
N PRO A 480 10.64 -12.27 13.65
CA PRO A 480 9.27 -11.76 13.69
C PRO A 480 8.23 -12.80 13.22
N GLU A 481 6.98 -12.66 13.69
CA GLU A 481 5.87 -13.51 13.25
C GLU A 481 5.38 -13.08 11.86
N PHE A 482 4.97 -14.05 11.02
CA PHE A 482 4.44 -13.80 9.68
C PHE A 482 3.05 -14.42 9.46
N LYS A 483 2.12 -13.67 8.86
CA LYS A 483 0.77 -14.10 8.47
C LYS A 483 0.78 -15.35 7.60
N THR A 484 1.79 -15.50 6.73
CA THR A 484 1.90 -16.62 5.80
C THR A 484 2.00 -17.94 6.57
N PHE A 485 2.75 -17.94 7.67
CA PHE A 485 2.87 -19.11 8.55
C PHE A 485 1.59 -19.40 9.32
N SER A 486 0.94 -18.37 9.89
CA SER A 486 -0.35 -18.57 10.57
C SER A 486 -1.40 -19.14 9.63
N ARG A 487 -1.46 -18.66 8.38
CA ARG A 487 -2.42 -19.15 7.38
C ARG A 487 -2.10 -20.57 6.95
N LYS A 488 -0.84 -20.88 6.63
CA LYS A 488 -0.38 -22.21 6.23
C LYS A 488 -0.66 -23.23 7.34
N ALA A 489 -0.30 -22.91 8.59
CA ALA A 489 -0.58 -23.76 9.75
C ALA A 489 -2.09 -23.96 9.97
N LEU A 490 -2.93 -22.93 9.83
CA LEU A 490 -4.39 -23.07 9.92
C LEU A 490 -4.96 -23.99 8.84
N VAL A 491 -4.48 -23.89 7.60
CA VAL A 491 -4.91 -24.76 6.50
C VAL A 491 -4.61 -26.22 6.83
N HIS A 492 -3.38 -26.52 7.22
CA HIS A 492 -2.99 -27.89 7.57
C HIS A 492 -3.71 -28.39 8.82
N ALA A 493 -3.86 -27.56 9.85
CA ALA A 493 -4.59 -27.94 11.06
C ALA A 493 -6.05 -28.35 10.77
N ILE A 494 -6.72 -27.64 9.85
CA ILE A 494 -8.09 -27.98 9.41
C ILE A 494 -8.13 -29.31 8.66
N GLU A 495 -7.13 -29.59 7.83
CA GLU A 495 -7.00 -30.86 7.10
C GLU A 495 -6.81 -32.03 8.07
N LEU A 496 -5.88 -31.90 9.02
CA LEU A 496 -5.60 -32.90 10.06
C LEU A 496 -6.81 -33.14 10.98
N ALA A 497 -7.48 -32.08 11.43
CA ALA A 497 -8.66 -32.21 12.29
C ALA A 497 -9.81 -32.95 11.58
N LYS A 498 -9.97 -32.75 10.27
CA LYS A 498 -10.94 -33.51 9.46
C LYS A 498 -10.54 -34.98 9.30
N ALA A 499 -9.25 -35.28 9.31
CA ALA A 499 -8.72 -36.64 9.35
C ALA A 499 -8.75 -37.27 10.75
N GLY A 500 -9.41 -36.64 11.73
CA GLY A 500 -9.57 -37.17 13.09
C GLY A 500 -8.34 -37.01 13.99
N LYS A 501 -7.33 -36.23 13.57
CA LYS A 501 -6.12 -35.97 14.37
C LYS A 501 -6.38 -34.88 15.42
N GLN A 502 -5.72 -34.97 16.56
CA GLN A 502 -5.75 -33.94 17.60
C GLN A 502 -4.74 -32.83 17.27
N VAL A 503 -5.21 -31.60 17.16
CA VAL A 503 -4.35 -30.46 16.80
C VAL A 503 -4.47 -29.35 17.84
N SER A 504 -3.32 -28.85 18.28
CA SER A 504 -3.22 -27.70 19.18
C SER A 504 -2.27 -26.64 18.63
N PHE A 505 -2.54 -25.38 18.93
CA PHE A 505 -1.66 -24.25 18.66
C PHE A 505 -1.11 -23.70 19.97
N ILE A 506 0.19 -23.40 20.01
CA ILE A 506 0.83 -22.55 21.01
C ILE A 506 1.18 -21.22 20.35
N MET A 507 0.74 -20.11 20.92
CA MET A 507 0.96 -18.78 20.34
C MET A 507 0.72 -17.63 21.33
N ASN A 508 1.41 -16.51 21.20
CA ASN A 508 0.98 -15.25 21.81
C ASN A 508 -0.32 -14.71 21.19
N LYS A 509 -0.40 -14.75 19.86
CA LYS A 509 -1.52 -14.23 19.06
C LYS A 509 -1.69 -15.02 17.77
N MET A 510 -2.89 -14.96 17.19
CA MET A 510 -3.14 -15.46 15.82
C MET A 510 -3.18 -14.30 14.83
N LEU A 511 -2.35 -14.35 13.79
CA LEU A 511 -2.38 -13.37 12.70
C LEU A 511 -3.47 -13.73 11.67
N VAL A 512 -4.68 -13.21 11.91
CA VAL A 512 -5.90 -13.44 11.09
C VAL A 512 -6.17 -12.27 10.14
N HIS A 513 -5.23 -12.00 9.24
CA HIS A 513 -5.39 -10.95 8.24
C HIS A 513 -6.42 -11.35 7.17
N GLY A 514 -7.25 -10.39 6.76
CA GLY A 514 -8.22 -10.64 5.71
C GLY A 514 -9.49 -11.32 6.19
N LEU A 515 -10.56 -11.17 5.40
CA LEU A 515 -11.77 -11.99 5.53
C LEU A 515 -11.46 -13.49 5.41
N SER A 516 -10.49 -13.86 4.55
CA SER A 516 -10.08 -15.25 4.34
C SER A 516 -9.35 -15.84 5.55
N GLY A 517 -8.48 -15.07 6.20
CA GLY A 517 -7.71 -15.53 7.36
C GLY A 517 -8.62 -15.76 8.56
N GLN A 518 -9.56 -14.85 8.78
CA GLN A 518 -10.58 -15.01 9.81
C GLN A 518 -11.47 -16.24 9.54
N LYS A 519 -11.93 -16.46 8.30
CA LYS A 519 -12.73 -17.66 7.95
C LYS A 519 -12.00 -18.96 8.26
N LEU A 520 -10.68 -19.01 8.01
CA LEU A 520 -9.86 -20.16 8.37
C LEU A 520 -9.82 -20.35 9.90
N TYR A 521 -9.57 -19.28 10.65
CA TYR A 521 -9.52 -19.35 12.11
C TYR A 521 -10.84 -19.78 12.74
N ASP A 522 -11.97 -19.23 12.29
CA ASP A 522 -13.29 -19.63 12.80
C ASP A 522 -13.63 -21.07 12.45
N LYS A 523 -13.26 -21.53 11.24
CA LYS A 523 -13.43 -22.92 10.84
C LYS A 523 -12.58 -23.85 11.72
N ALA A 524 -11.33 -23.48 11.99
CA ALA A 524 -10.46 -24.25 12.86
C ALA A 524 -11.04 -24.38 14.28
N ARG A 525 -11.55 -23.28 14.85
CA ARG A 525 -12.23 -23.28 16.17
C ARG A 525 -13.48 -24.16 16.18
N LYS A 526 -14.29 -24.14 15.12
CA LYS A 526 -15.49 -24.99 15.00
C LYS A 526 -15.17 -26.48 14.93
N LEU A 527 -13.97 -26.84 14.46
CA LEU A 527 -13.48 -28.23 14.43
C LEU A 527 -12.86 -28.68 15.76
N GLY A 528 -12.91 -27.86 16.82
CA GLY A 528 -12.39 -28.22 18.14
C GLY A 528 -10.87 -28.12 18.28
N ILE A 529 -10.18 -27.50 17.32
CA ILE A 529 -8.73 -27.26 17.41
C ILE A 529 -8.44 -26.34 18.61
N LYS A 530 -7.48 -26.74 19.44
CA LYS A 530 -7.13 -26.03 20.69
C LYS A 530 -6.16 -24.87 20.39
N PHE A 531 -6.36 -23.74 21.05
CA PHE A 531 -5.53 -22.55 20.91
C PHE A 531 -5.04 -22.13 22.30
N LEU A 532 -3.79 -22.46 22.62
CA LEU A 532 -3.14 -22.20 23.91
C LEU A 532 -2.29 -20.94 23.82
N ARG A 533 -2.45 -20.03 24.79
CA ARG A 533 -1.84 -18.70 24.73
C ARG A 533 -0.74 -18.52 25.76
N THR A 534 0.38 -17.94 25.33
CA THR A 534 1.53 -17.61 26.19
C THR A 534 1.94 -16.15 26.04
N ALA A 535 2.56 -15.57 27.07
CA ALA A 535 3.08 -14.21 26.99
C ALA A 535 4.37 -14.17 26.16
N SER A 536 5.23 -15.17 26.33
CA SER A 536 6.48 -15.32 25.61
C SER A 536 6.77 -16.80 25.31
N PRO A 537 7.68 -17.09 24.36
CA PRO A 537 8.16 -18.46 24.17
C PRO A 537 8.87 -19.07 25.40
N GLY A 538 9.33 -18.24 26.35
CA GLY A 538 9.94 -18.71 27.60
C GLY A 538 8.95 -19.30 28.60
N ASP A 539 7.65 -19.07 28.39
CA ASP A 539 6.56 -19.59 29.24
C ASP A 539 6.16 -21.03 28.91
N VAL A 540 6.88 -21.67 27.98
CA VAL A 540 6.64 -23.05 27.55
C VAL A 540 7.90 -23.86 27.79
N SER A 541 7.77 -24.89 28.61
CA SER A 541 8.81 -25.90 28.79
C SER A 541 8.46 -27.14 27.98
N VAL A 542 9.46 -27.71 27.29
CA VAL A 542 9.26 -28.85 26.41
C VAL A 542 10.28 -29.93 26.71
N LYS A 543 9.81 -31.17 26.91
CA LYS A 543 10.64 -32.35 27.18
C LYS A 543 10.18 -33.53 26.33
N LYS A 544 11.10 -34.44 26.02
CA LYS A 544 10.77 -35.71 25.37
C LYS A 544 10.78 -36.83 26.41
N GLU A 545 9.66 -37.53 26.57
CA GLU A 545 9.52 -38.69 27.46
C GLU A 545 8.73 -39.79 26.72
N ASN A 546 9.20 -41.04 26.78
CA ASN A 546 8.54 -42.21 26.19
C ASN A 546 8.16 -42.05 24.70
N GLY A 547 8.96 -41.33 23.91
CA GLY A 547 8.71 -41.10 22.49
C GLY A 547 7.69 -39.99 22.18
N LYS A 548 7.10 -39.36 23.20
CA LYS A 548 6.19 -38.21 23.09
C LYS A 548 6.84 -36.93 23.59
N ILE A 549 6.24 -35.81 23.20
CA ILE A 549 6.60 -34.48 23.65
C ILE A 549 5.65 -34.06 24.77
N LEU A 550 6.21 -33.76 25.93
CA LEU A 550 5.51 -33.15 27.05
C LEU A 550 5.68 -31.65 27.01
N PHE A 551 4.57 -30.93 27.11
CA PHE A 551 4.51 -29.48 27.20
C PHE A 551 4.02 -29.08 28.59
N ASP A 552 4.74 -28.19 29.25
CA ASP A 552 4.23 -27.42 30.38
C ASP A 552 4.15 -25.96 29.96
N LEU A 553 2.93 -25.45 29.86
CA LEU A 553 2.65 -24.10 29.35
C LEU A 553 2.06 -23.24 30.47
N LYS A 554 2.72 -22.13 30.78
CA LYS A 554 2.13 -21.10 31.64
C LYS A 554 1.16 -20.25 30.83
N GLU A 555 -0.12 -20.31 31.19
CA GLU A 555 -1.17 -19.63 30.44
C GLU A 555 -1.08 -18.12 30.62
N LYS A 556 -1.30 -17.37 29.53
CA LYS A 556 -1.10 -15.91 29.50
C LYS A 556 -2.10 -15.14 30.38
N ILE A 557 -3.38 -15.50 30.29
CA ILE A 557 -4.50 -14.84 30.96
C ILE A 557 -4.58 -15.33 32.41
N LEU A 558 -4.51 -16.65 32.60
CA LEU A 558 -4.54 -17.30 33.90
C LEU A 558 -3.10 -17.54 34.37
N LYS A 559 -2.42 -16.49 34.84
CA LYS A 559 -0.98 -16.51 35.17
C LYS A 559 -0.54 -17.61 36.15
N ASN A 560 -1.45 -18.11 36.99
CA ASN A 560 -1.19 -19.17 37.97
C ASN A 560 -1.51 -20.57 37.44
N LEU A 561 -2.06 -20.68 36.22
CA LEU A 561 -2.39 -21.95 35.58
C LEU A 561 -1.21 -22.41 34.71
N ILE A 562 -0.74 -23.62 35.01
CA ILE A 562 0.15 -24.37 34.14
C ILE A 562 -0.68 -25.47 33.49
N ILE A 563 -0.68 -25.49 32.15
CA ILE A 563 -1.37 -26.50 31.35
C ILE A 563 -0.33 -27.50 30.88
N SER A 564 -0.45 -28.74 31.35
CA SER A 564 0.39 -29.86 30.92
C SER A 564 -0.34 -30.75 29.92
N PHE A 565 0.29 -31.08 28.80
CA PHE A 565 -0.29 -31.95 27.78
C PHE A 565 0.79 -32.63 26.91
N GLU A 566 0.40 -33.68 26.20
CA GLU A 566 1.30 -34.45 25.33
C GLU A 566 1.02 -34.21 23.85
N SER A 567 2.04 -34.35 23.01
CA SER A 567 1.94 -34.42 21.55
C SER A 567 2.92 -35.43 20.98
N ASP A 568 2.63 -35.93 19.78
CA ASP A 568 3.60 -36.77 19.06
C ASP A 568 4.60 -35.89 18.31
N TRP A 569 4.11 -34.88 17.58
CA TRP A 569 4.96 -33.95 16.82
C TRP A 569 4.80 -32.50 17.25
N LEU A 570 5.89 -31.73 17.12
CA LEU A 570 5.95 -30.28 17.27
C LEU A 570 6.39 -29.65 15.94
N ILE A 571 5.58 -28.72 15.45
CA ILE A 571 5.80 -28.01 14.20
C ILE A 571 6.09 -26.55 14.53
N ILE A 572 7.21 -26.04 14.04
CA ILE A 572 7.67 -24.67 14.29
C ILE A 572 7.91 -23.94 12.96
N PRO A 573 7.45 -22.68 12.79
CA PRO A 573 7.79 -21.87 11.62
C PRO A 573 9.28 -21.59 11.50
N GLU A 574 9.80 -21.60 10.27
CA GLU A 574 11.17 -21.22 9.96
C GLU A 574 11.42 -19.74 10.27
N HIS A 575 12.68 -19.37 10.47
CA HIS A 575 13.07 -17.97 10.47
C HIS A 575 13.20 -17.48 9.02
N ILE A 576 12.49 -16.41 8.68
CA ILE A 576 12.53 -15.76 7.37
C ILE A 576 13.39 -14.49 7.44
N SER A 577 14.22 -14.29 6.43
CA SER A 577 14.97 -13.04 6.21
C SER A 577 15.03 -12.71 4.71
N PRO A 578 15.20 -11.44 4.30
CA PRO A 578 15.38 -11.11 2.90
C PRO A 578 16.53 -11.88 2.25
N SER A 579 16.42 -12.17 0.94
CA SER A 579 17.47 -12.88 0.21
C SER A 579 18.78 -12.09 0.24
N LYS A 580 19.90 -12.80 0.43
CA LYS A 580 21.25 -12.23 0.32
C LYS A 580 21.55 -11.69 -1.08
N GLN A 581 20.74 -12.05 -2.07
CA GLN A 581 20.88 -11.60 -3.45
C GLN A 581 20.23 -10.24 -3.70
N ASN A 582 19.30 -9.81 -2.83
CA ASN A 582 18.56 -8.55 -3.00
C ASN A 582 19.47 -7.33 -3.24
N PRO A 583 20.58 -7.11 -2.50
CA PRO A 583 21.47 -5.99 -2.78
C PRO A 583 22.10 -6.03 -4.19
N MET A 584 22.49 -7.22 -4.67
CA MET A 584 23.03 -7.39 -6.02
C MET A 584 21.95 -7.12 -7.07
N ILE A 585 20.75 -7.67 -6.89
CA ILE A 585 19.61 -7.49 -7.80
C ILE A 585 19.23 -6.01 -7.86
N ALA A 586 19.13 -5.34 -6.71
CA ALA A 586 18.85 -3.90 -6.64
C ALA A 586 19.92 -3.09 -7.39
N ALA A 587 21.21 -3.37 -7.19
CA ALA A 587 22.29 -2.71 -7.92
C ALA A 587 22.20 -2.94 -9.44
N LEU A 588 21.89 -4.17 -9.87
CA LEU A 588 21.70 -4.53 -11.27
C LEU A 588 20.57 -3.72 -11.92
N LEU A 589 19.45 -3.57 -11.20
CA LEU A 589 18.26 -2.87 -11.66
C LEU A 589 18.34 -1.34 -11.42
N LYS A 590 19.38 -0.86 -10.73
CA LYS A 590 19.54 0.53 -10.27
C LYS A 590 18.40 0.98 -9.35
N GLU A 591 18.00 0.09 -8.46
CA GLU A 591 16.96 0.27 -7.47
C GLU A 591 17.55 0.32 -6.06
N ASN A 592 16.74 0.75 -5.10
CA ASN A 592 17.11 0.76 -3.68
C ASN A 592 16.47 -0.42 -2.96
N ILE A 593 17.18 -1.02 -2.02
CA ILE A 593 16.58 -1.86 -0.99
C ILE A 593 16.04 -0.98 0.14
N ASP A 594 15.04 -1.47 0.87
CA ASP A 594 14.58 -0.81 2.08
C ASP A 594 15.47 -1.12 3.29
N VAL A 595 15.10 -0.56 4.45
CA VAL A 595 15.84 -0.69 5.71
C VAL A 595 15.87 -2.12 6.25
N GLU A 596 14.92 -2.97 5.86
CA GLU A 596 14.88 -4.37 6.27
C GLU A 596 15.64 -5.28 5.28
N GLY A 597 15.91 -4.82 4.06
CA GLY A 597 16.65 -5.54 3.01
C GLY A 597 15.78 -6.08 1.86
N TYR A 598 14.51 -5.67 1.76
CA TYR A 598 13.62 -6.03 0.65
C TYR A 598 13.78 -5.10 -0.56
N LEU A 599 13.44 -5.58 -1.76
CA LEU A 599 13.72 -4.88 -3.03
C LEU A 599 12.84 -3.66 -3.34
N GLN A 600 11.70 -3.49 -2.67
CA GLN A 600 10.77 -2.39 -2.96
C GLN A 600 10.78 -1.35 -1.84
N SER A 601 11.32 -0.16 -2.10
CA SER A 601 11.29 0.95 -1.14
C SER A 601 9.85 1.42 -0.85
N ALA A 602 9.61 1.85 0.38
CA ALA A 602 8.34 2.42 0.82
C ALA A 602 8.01 3.71 0.04
N ASN A 603 7.14 3.64 -0.97
CA ASN A 603 6.62 4.82 -1.67
C ASN A 603 5.22 4.55 -2.17
N VAL A 604 4.23 5.30 -1.69
CA VAL A 604 2.82 4.98 -1.93
C VAL A 604 2.40 5.12 -3.40
N ARG A 605 3.23 5.76 -4.23
CA ARG A 605 3.01 5.94 -5.67
C ARG A 605 3.62 4.83 -6.53
N HIS A 606 4.56 4.05 -5.98
CA HIS A 606 5.34 3.02 -6.68
C HIS A 606 5.35 1.68 -5.95
N ARG A 607 4.30 1.36 -5.17
CA ARG A 607 4.22 0.16 -4.30
C ARG A 607 3.31 -0.95 -4.87
N LEU A 608 3.30 -2.11 -4.19
CA LEU A 608 2.56 -3.37 -4.37
C LEU A 608 3.20 -4.36 -5.33
N THR A 609 3.54 -3.94 -6.55
CA THR A 609 4.20 -4.83 -7.53
C THR A 609 5.14 -4.08 -8.47
N ASN A 610 5.13 -2.75 -8.46
CA ASN A 610 5.88 -1.95 -9.40
C ASN A 610 7.25 -1.56 -8.83
N SER A 611 8.25 -1.45 -9.68
CA SER A 611 9.43 -0.64 -9.36
C SER A 611 9.25 0.81 -9.84
N PRO A 612 10.01 1.77 -9.28
CA PRO A 612 10.08 3.14 -9.79
C PRO A 612 10.57 3.27 -11.25
N ARG A 613 11.17 2.21 -11.80
CA ARG A 613 11.49 2.04 -13.22
C ARG A 613 10.39 1.19 -13.87
N LYS A 614 9.53 1.85 -14.66
CA LYS A 614 8.45 1.18 -15.40
C LYS A 614 8.96 -0.03 -16.19
N GLY A 615 8.20 -1.12 -16.17
CA GLY A 615 8.54 -2.38 -16.82
C GLY A 615 9.39 -3.33 -15.96
N ILE A 616 9.76 -2.92 -14.75
CA ILE A 616 10.34 -3.78 -13.71
C ILE A 616 9.31 -3.99 -12.62
N PHE A 617 9.12 -5.25 -12.22
CA PHE A 617 8.11 -5.67 -11.27
C PHE A 617 8.67 -6.58 -10.19
N TYR A 618 7.99 -6.63 -9.06
CA TYR A 618 8.28 -7.52 -7.94
C TYR A 618 7.06 -8.38 -7.64
N THR A 619 7.29 -9.66 -7.39
CA THR A 619 6.25 -10.56 -6.91
C THR A 619 6.77 -11.50 -5.84
N GLY A 620 5.90 -11.87 -4.91
CA GLY A 620 6.22 -12.80 -3.85
C GLY A 620 7.05 -12.17 -2.75
N SER A 621 7.82 -12.98 -2.04
CA SER A 621 8.45 -12.59 -0.77
C SER A 621 9.69 -11.70 -0.95
N CYS A 622 10.12 -11.45 -2.19
CA CYS A 622 11.26 -10.60 -2.51
C CYS A 622 11.07 -9.12 -2.09
N HIS A 623 9.82 -8.68 -1.95
CA HIS A 623 9.50 -7.26 -1.76
C HIS A 623 8.62 -6.94 -0.54
N ASP A 624 7.82 -7.88 -0.05
CA ASP A 624 7.04 -7.73 1.18
C ASP A 624 6.66 -9.12 1.72
N GLU A 625 5.97 -9.15 2.85
CA GLU A 625 5.35 -10.35 3.39
C GLU A 625 4.10 -10.74 2.57
N THR A 626 4.27 -11.76 1.72
CA THR A 626 3.23 -12.26 0.82
C THR A 626 2.91 -13.72 1.10
N ASP A 627 1.65 -14.10 0.89
CA ASP A 627 1.22 -15.50 0.83
C ASP A 627 0.86 -15.90 -0.62
N ASP A 628 0.45 -17.16 -0.81
CA ASP A 628 0.10 -17.68 -2.13
C ASP A 628 -1.05 -16.94 -2.82
N GLN A 629 -2.02 -16.45 -2.04
CA GLN A 629 -3.17 -15.71 -2.57
C GLN A 629 -2.73 -14.31 -2.99
N ASP A 630 -1.93 -13.64 -2.17
CA ASP A 630 -1.34 -12.34 -2.48
C ASP A 630 -0.52 -12.45 -3.77
N GLN A 631 0.36 -13.45 -3.88
CA GLN A 631 1.22 -13.63 -5.05
C GLN A 631 0.41 -13.89 -6.33
N ASN A 632 -0.67 -14.67 -6.26
CA ASN A 632 -1.54 -14.89 -7.43
C ASN A 632 -2.14 -13.57 -7.93
N ILE A 633 -2.60 -12.73 -7.01
CA ILE A 633 -3.14 -11.41 -7.33
C ILE A 633 -2.04 -10.53 -7.94
N GLU A 634 -0.82 -10.53 -7.38
CA GLU A 634 0.34 -9.81 -7.91
C GLU A 634 0.70 -10.24 -9.33
N ILE A 635 0.72 -11.54 -9.62
CA ILE A 635 1.01 -12.08 -10.95
C ILE A 635 -0.04 -11.58 -11.97
N GLU A 636 -1.34 -11.67 -11.65
CA GLU A 636 -2.41 -11.14 -12.51
C GLU A 636 -2.20 -9.65 -12.81
N ILE A 637 -1.83 -8.87 -11.79
CA ILE A 637 -1.55 -7.42 -11.90
C ILE A 637 -0.39 -7.15 -12.85
N ILE A 638 0.72 -7.87 -12.64
CA ILE A 638 1.97 -7.68 -13.38
C ILE A 638 1.75 -8.01 -14.84
N LEU A 639 1.20 -9.18 -15.15
CA LEU A 639 0.97 -9.61 -16.54
C LEU A 639 0.02 -8.67 -17.27
N SER A 640 -1.03 -8.19 -16.60
CA SER A 640 -1.90 -7.17 -17.17
C SER A 640 -1.17 -5.85 -17.44
N SER A 641 -0.27 -5.42 -16.54
CA SER A 641 0.55 -4.21 -16.73
C SER A 641 1.57 -4.35 -17.87
N ILE A 642 2.12 -5.55 -18.08
CA ILE A 642 3.02 -5.83 -19.20
C ILE A 642 2.27 -5.78 -20.54
N ASN A 643 1.04 -6.30 -20.60
CA ASN A 643 0.18 -6.17 -21.79
C ASN A 643 -0.05 -4.69 -22.17
N ASP A 644 -0.27 -3.80 -21.19
CA ASP A 644 -0.45 -2.37 -21.44
C ASP A 644 0.81 -1.72 -22.06
N ILE A 645 2.00 -2.09 -21.55
CA ILE A 645 3.28 -1.58 -22.08
C ILE A 645 3.46 -2.02 -23.54
N ALA A 646 3.14 -3.28 -23.85
CA ALA A 646 3.20 -3.80 -25.21
C ALA A 646 2.25 -3.05 -26.16
N CYS A 647 1.04 -2.72 -25.70
CA CYS A 647 0.07 -1.95 -26.47
C CYS A 647 0.54 -0.49 -26.70
N LYS A 648 1.01 0.20 -25.67
CA LYS A 648 1.40 1.62 -25.73
C LYS A 648 2.56 1.91 -26.69
N LYS A 649 3.43 0.93 -26.98
CA LYS A 649 4.51 1.04 -27.99
C LYS A 649 3.99 1.36 -29.40
N THR A 650 2.73 1.06 -29.69
CA THR A 650 2.11 1.35 -30.99
C THR A 650 1.50 2.76 -31.12
N MET A 651 1.45 3.55 -30.04
CA MET A 651 0.67 4.81 -29.99
C MET A 651 1.48 6.11 -30.08
N GLY A 652 2.81 6.08 -30.25
CA GLY A 652 3.62 7.29 -30.50
C GLY A 652 3.58 8.32 -29.36
N LEU A 653 3.90 7.89 -28.13
CA LEU A 653 3.86 8.74 -26.93
C LEU A 653 4.91 9.86 -26.94
N SER A 654 4.52 11.04 -26.44
CA SER A 654 5.43 12.17 -26.14
C SER A 654 5.51 12.37 -24.63
N CYS A 655 6.69 12.77 -24.13
CA CYS A 655 6.89 13.10 -22.72
C CYS A 655 7.06 14.60 -22.45
N GLY A 656 6.78 15.46 -23.45
CA GLY A 656 6.79 16.92 -23.32
C GLY A 656 8.19 17.56 -23.24
N ILE A 657 9.27 16.75 -23.30
CA ILE A 657 10.67 17.21 -23.31
C ILE A 657 11.47 16.50 -24.39
N GLU A 658 12.49 17.18 -24.92
CA GLU A 658 13.39 16.62 -25.93
C GLU A 658 14.84 17.06 -25.74
N ILE A 659 15.78 16.27 -26.26
CA ILE A 659 17.22 16.57 -26.22
C ILE A 659 17.63 17.15 -27.56
N ASN A 660 18.00 18.42 -27.57
CA ASN A 660 18.62 19.08 -28.72
C ASN A 660 20.03 18.52 -28.93
N THR A 661 20.18 17.68 -29.95
CA THR A 661 21.43 16.96 -30.25
C THR A 661 22.56 17.88 -30.70
N LYS A 662 22.25 19.08 -31.22
CA LYS A 662 23.24 20.09 -31.62
C LYS A 662 23.84 20.81 -30.40
N LYS A 663 23.04 21.04 -29.34
CA LYS A 663 23.50 21.63 -28.07
C LYS A 663 24.16 20.61 -27.14
N CYS A 664 23.76 19.33 -27.23
CA CYS A 664 24.20 18.29 -26.31
C CYS A 664 25.71 18.00 -26.40
N ARG A 665 26.42 18.19 -25.28
CA ARG A 665 27.87 17.91 -25.16
C ARG A 665 28.21 16.50 -24.67
N LYS A 666 27.23 15.57 -24.67
CA LYS A 666 27.38 14.17 -24.20
C LYS A 666 28.01 14.02 -22.79
N CYS A 667 27.78 14.96 -21.87
CA CYS A 667 28.31 14.87 -20.49
C CYS A 667 27.61 13.81 -19.60
N LEU A 668 26.52 13.22 -20.10
CA LEU A 668 25.73 12.16 -19.44
C LEU A 668 25.16 12.55 -18.06
N THR A 669 25.05 13.84 -17.73
CA THR A 669 24.42 14.28 -16.48
C THR A 669 22.95 13.86 -16.43
N CYS A 670 22.20 14.02 -17.53
CA CYS A 670 20.80 13.58 -17.61
C CYS A 670 20.63 12.08 -17.40
N PHE A 671 21.53 11.27 -17.95
CA PHE A 671 21.55 9.81 -17.78
C PHE A 671 21.74 9.40 -16.32
N ARG A 672 22.67 10.04 -15.61
CA ARG A 672 22.96 9.76 -14.20
C ARG A 672 21.90 10.33 -13.26
N ALA A 673 21.29 11.45 -13.63
CA ALA A 673 20.30 12.14 -12.79
C ALA A 673 18.92 11.47 -12.83
N CYS A 674 18.53 10.83 -13.94
CA CYS A 674 17.19 10.26 -14.08
C CYS A 674 16.99 9.02 -13.17
N PRO A 675 16.13 9.09 -12.13
CA PRO A 675 15.91 7.96 -11.24
C PRO A 675 15.00 6.88 -11.85
N HIS A 676 14.32 7.19 -12.97
CA HIS A 676 13.37 6.29 -13.62
C HIS A 676 13.99 5.47 -14.76
N GLY A 677 15.28 5.68 -15.06
CA GLY A 677 15.94 5.02 -16.20
C GLY A 677 15.36 5.39 -17.57
N ALA A 678 14.68 6.54 -17.69
CA ALA A 678 14.06 6.98 -18.93
C ALA A 678 15.07 7.56 -19.94
N ILE A 679 16.26 7.95 -19.49
CA ILE A 679 17.35 8.36 -20.38
C ILE A 679 18.21 7.13 -20.67
N VAL A 680 18.35 6.78 -21.94
CA VAL A 680 19.15 5.65 -22.40
C VAL A 680 20.15 6.12 -23.44
N LEU A 681 21.18 5.30 -23.71
CA LEU A 681 22.24 5.64 -24.66
C LEU A 681 22.03 4.85 -25.96
N ASN A 682 22.19 5.51 -27.10
CA ASN A 682 22.26 4.84 -28.39
C ASN A 682 23.68 4.28 -28.64
N ALA A 683 23.89 3.67 -29.82
CA ALA A 683 25.18 3.10 -30.22
C ALA A 683 26.33 4.14 -30.21
N ASP A 684 26.05 5.42 -30.52
CA ASP A 684 27.04 6.52 -30.51
C ASP A 684 27.25 7.16 -29.14
N MET A 685 26.78 6.51 -28.07
CA MET A 685 26.78 7.02 -26.69
C MET A 685 26.03 8.36 -26.53
N LYS A 686 25.09 8.67 -27.44
CA LYS A 686 24.22 9.84 -27.32
C LYS A 686 23.01 9.50 -26.45
N PRO A 687 22.69 10.34 -25.45
CA PRO A 687 21.49 10.15 -24.65
C PRO A 687 20.24 10.48 -25.46
N TYR A 688 19.20 9.66 -25.31
CA TYR A 688 17.84 9.95 -25.76
C TYR A 688 16.82 9.57 -24.69
N ILE A 689 15.63 10.14 -24.76
CA ILE A 689 14.55 9.90 -23.80
C ILE A 689 13.62 8.82 -24.35
N VAL A 690 13.29 7.82 -23.51
CA VAL A 690 12.23 6.84 -23.75
C VAL A 690 10.94 7.38 -23.14
N PRO A 691 9.97 7.86 -23.94
CA PRO A 691 8.76 8.52 -23.44
C PRO A 691 7.95 7.64 -22.49
N GLU A 692 7.84 6.34 -22.77
CA GLU A 692 7.08 5.36 -21.99
C GLU A 692 7.61 5.26 -20.56
N ALA A 693 8.93 5.37 -20.39
CA ALA A 693 9.61 5.31 -19.10
C ALA A 693 9.69 6.67 -18.38
N CYS A 694 9.45 7.77 -19.09
CA CYS A 694 9.53 9.11 -18.53
C CYS A 694 8.35 9.37 -17.56
N PHE A 695 8.63 10.11 -16.48
CA PHE A 695 7.64 10.60 -15.51
C PHE A 695 7.38 12.10 -15.64
N SER A 696 7.99 12.74 -16.65
CA SER A 696 7.87 14.17 -16.98
C SER A 696 8.13 15.11 -15.79
N CYS A 697 9.11 14.76 -14.95
CA CYS A 697 9.45 15.55 -13.76
C CYS A 697 10.37 16.75 -14.03
N GLY A 698 11.00 16.82 -15.21
CA GLY A 698 11.92 17.91 -15.56
C GLY A 698 13.27 17.90 -14.81
N LEU A 699 13.60 16.84 -14.06
CA LEU A 699 14.89 16.77 -13.35
C LEU A 699 16.09 16.84 -14.31
N CYS A 700 16.05 16.08 -15.42
CA CYS A 700 17.09 16.10 -16.44
C CYS A 700 17.22 17.48 -17.09
N LEU A 701 16.10 18.17 -17.33
CA LEU A 701 16.04 19.53 -17.86
C LEU A 701 16.77 20.50 -16.92
N SER A 702 16.38 20.52 -15.65
CA SER A 702 16.99 21.41 -14.63
C SER A 702 18.48 21.14 -14.36
N SER A 703 18.97 19.97 -14.75
CA SER A 703 20.32 19.49 -14.47
C SER A 703 21.22 19.49 -15.71
N CYS A 704 20.71 19.85 -16.89
CA CYS A 704 21.50 19.88 -18.11
C CYS A 704 22.43 21.10 -18.11
N PRO A 705 23.76 20.93 -17.99
CA PRO A 705 24.68 22.07 -17.97
C PRO A 705 24.76 22.79 -19.32
N ALA A 706 24.50 22.07 -20.41
CA ALA A 706 24.51 22.63 -21.76
C ALA A 706 23.16 23.25 -22.18
N LEU A 707 22.15 23.25 -21.28
CA LEU A 707 20.78 23.67 -21.59
C LEU A 707 20.22 23.05 -22.88
N ALA A 708 20.63 21.80 -23.14
CA ALA A 708 20.29 21.07 -24.36
C ALA A 708 18.97 20.30 -24.24
N ILE A 709 18.31 20.33 -23.08
CA ILE A 709 17.03 19.64 -22.87
C ILE A 709 15.96 20.72 -22.78
N GLU A 710 14.98 20.66 -23.67
CA GLU A 710 13.97 21.69 -23.86
C GLU A 710 12.59 21.09 -23.58
N SER A 711 11.66 21.89 -23.05
CA SER A 711 10.26 21.50 -22.83
C SER A 711 9.37 22.11 -23.90
N LYS A 712 8.43 21.33 -24.41
CA LYS A 712 7.43 21.76 -25.40
C LYS A 712 6.30 22.56 -24.78
N GLU A 713 6.07 22.38 -23.48
CA GLU A 713 4.91 22.91 -22.76
C GLU A 713 5.26 24.16 -21.95
N PHE A 714 6.52 24.31 -21.53
CA PHE A 714 6.89 25.34 -20.56
C PHE A 714 8.30 25.92 -20.81
N SER A 715 8.44 27.23 -20.75
CA SER A 715 9.72 27.93 -20.81
C SER A 715 10.20 28.36 -19.42
N ASP A 716 11.51 28.51 -19.23
CA ASP A 716 12.08 29.07 -18.00
C ASP A 716 11.72 30.56 -17.86
N GLU A 717 11.67 31.30 -18.99
CA GLU A 717 11.30 32.72 -19.02
C GLU A 717 9.86 32.96 -18.56
N SER A 718 8.92 32.06 -18.88
CA SER A 718 7.53 32.18 -18.44
C SER A 718 7.41 32.21 -16.91
N TYR A 719 8.18 31.38 -16.20
CA TYR A 719 8.19 31.38 -14.74
C TYR A 719 8.87 32.61 -14.15
N ILE A 720 9.97 33.05 -14.76
CA ILE A 720 10.69 34.25 -14.33
C ILE A 720 9.88 35.53 -14.59
N ASN A 721 9.11 35.58 -15.69
CA ASN A 721 8.29 36.73 -16.06
C ASN A 721 7.01 36.82 -15.24
N SER A 722 6.37 35.68 -14.97
CA SER A 722 5.18 35.66 -14.10
C SER A 722 5.48 36.01 -12.65
N ALA A 723 6.76 36.07 -12.26
CA ALA A 723 7.26 36.40 -10.93
C ALA A 723 7.57 37.90 -10.71
N SER A 724 7.46 38.76 -11.74
CA SER A 724 7.82 40.17 -11.61
C SER A 724 6.89 40.90 -10.64
N GLU A 725 7.46 41.67 -9.71
CA GLU A 725 6.77 42.53 -8.73
C GLU A 725 6.23 41.81 -7.47
N ASP A 726 6.28 40.47 -7.41
CA ASP A 726 5.84 39.71 -6.24
C ASP A 726 6.93 39.57 -5.18
N LYS A 727 6.59 39.90 -3.92
CA LYS A 727 7.50 39.72 -2.78
C LYS A 727 7.70 38.25 -2.39
N VAL A 728 6.65 37.43 -2.51
CA VAL A 728 6.69 36.00 -2.13
C VAL A 728 6.16 35.15 -3.28
N ILE A 729 7.03 34.26 -3.78
CA ILE A 729 6.73 33.40 -4.92
C ILE A 729 6.80 31.95 -4.49
N ILE A 730 5.80 31.17 -4.90
CA ILE A 730 5.67 29.76 -4.54
C ILE A 730 5.69 28.93 -5.80
N PHE A 731 6.76 28.17 -6.02
CA PHE A 731 6.80 27.13 -7.04
C PHE A 731 6.23 25.83 -6.45
N ALA A 732 5.02 25.47 -6.87
CA ALA A 732 4.25 24.42 -6.25
C ALA A 732 4.16 23.17 -7.14
N CYS A 733 4.62 22.03 -6.62
CA CYS A 733 4.50 20.73 -7.29
C CYS A 733 3.02 20.45 -7.61
N GLU A 734 2.71 20.17 -8.87
CA GLU A 734 1.34 19.96 -9.37
C GLU A 734 0.57 18.86 -8.62
N ARG A 735 1.30 17.91 -8.02
CA ARG A 735 0.78 16.69 -7.38
C ARG A 735 0.78 16.77 -5.86
N SER A 736 1.22 17.90 -5.31
CA SER A 736 1.22 18.12 -3.86
C SER A 736 0.99 19.58 -3.51
N GLY A 737 2.02 20.43 -3.60
CA GLY A 737 1.95 21.83 -3.19
C GLY A 737 0.82 22.60 -3.87
N ALA A 738 0.61 22.39 -5.16
CA ALA A 738 -0.45 23.09 -5.90
C ALA A 738 -1.85 22.66 -5.45
N LEU A 739 -2.04 21.36 -5.15
CA LEU A 739 -3.31 20.84 -4.64
C LEU A 739 -3.59 21.32 -3.21
N ALA A 740 -2.56 21.36 -2.37
CA ALA A 740 -2.66 21.93 -1.04
C ALA A 740 -2.95 23.44 -1.09
N ALA A 741 -2.39 24.15 -2.07
CA ALA A 741 -2.53 25.57 -2.30
C ALA A 741 -3.88 26.00 -2.90
N GLY A 742 -4.56 25.15 -3.67
CA GLY A 742 -5.77 25.53 -4.40
C GLY A 742 -6.83 26.28 -3.57
N PRO A 743 -7.15 25.85 -2.33
CA PRO A 743 -8.07 26.59 -1.45
C PRO A 743 -7.52 27.93 -0.93
N ILE A 744 -6.21 28.14 -0.94
CA ILE A 744 -5.48 29.26 -0.30
C ILE A 744 -5.31 30.44 -1.24
N GLU A 745 -5.21 30.22 -2.56
CA GLU A 745 -4.96 31.26 -3.58
C GLU A 745 -5.92 32.47 -3.50
N LYS A 746 -7.11 32.30 -2.90
CA LYS A 746 -8.10 33.36 -2.75
C LYS A 746 -7.86 34.28 -1.52
N ASN A 747 -7.09 33.84 -0.53
CA ASN A 747 -7.03 34.47 0.79
C ASN A 747 -5.69 35.20 1.08
N LEU A 748 -4.61 34.83 0.40
CA LEU A 748 -3.27 35.40 0.62
C LEU A 748 -2.77 36.03 -0.69
N ARG A 749 -2.19 37.24 -0.63
CA ARG A 749 -1.51 37.89 -1.76
C ARG A 749 -0.17 37.20 -2.05
N VAL A 750 -0.21 35.95 -2.50
CA VAL A 750 0.96 35.13 -2.85
C VAL A 750 0.86 34.67 -4.29
N ASN A 751 1.97 34.69 -5.03
CA ASN A 751 2.02 34.17 -6.39
C ASN A 751 2.35 32.67 -6.36
N ILE A 752 1.38 31.84 -6.71
CA ILE A 752 1.52 30.39 -6.75
C ILE A 752 1.67 29.92 -8.19
N GLN A 753 2.88 29.48 -8.53
CA GLN A 753 3.21 28.97 -9.85
C GLN A 753 3.24 27.45 -9.83
N LYS A 754 2.26 26.84 -10.52
CA LYS A 754 2.18 25.39 -10.67
C LYS A 754 3.31 24.86 -11.56
N VAL A 755 4.02 23.86 -11.08
CA VAL A 755 5.13 23.20 -11.80
C VAL A 755 4.93 21.68 -11.82
N PRO A 756 5.30 20.96 -12.91
CA PRO A 756 5.17 19.50 -12.96
C PRO A 756 5.86 18.78 -11.79
N CYS A 757 6.99 19.31 -11.36
CA CYS A 757 7.68 18.95 -10.13
C CYS A 757 8.61 20.09 -9.74
N VAL A 758 8.79 20.32 -8.43
CA VAL A 758 9.72 21.34 -7.91
C VAL A 758 11.16 21.12 -8.36
N CYS A 759 11.56 19.89 -8.69
CA CYS A 759 12.92 19.66 -9.20
C CYS A 759 13.19 20.31 -10.55
N ARG A 760 12.15 20.63 -11.33
CA ARG A 760 12.28 21.34 -12.61
C ARG A 760 12.86 22.75 -12.41
N ILE A 761 12.60 23.39 -11.29
CA ILE A 761 13.04 24.76 -11.01
C ILE A 761 14.57 24.81 -10.93
N SER A 762 15.18 25.33 -11.99
CA SER A 762 16.62 25.41 -12.17
C SER A 762 17.24 26.49 -11.28
N LYS A 763 18.57 26.47 -11.11
CA LYS A 763 19.28 27.54 -10.40
C LYS A 763 19.06 28.89 -11.08
N ASN A 764 18.99 28.90 -12.41
CA ASN A 764 18.77 30.11 -13.20
C ASN A 764 17.41 30.75 -12.89
N ILE A 765 16.33 29.95 -12.83
CA ILE A 765 15.00 30.44 -12.45
C ILE A 765 15.05 31.10 -11.07
N LEU A 766 15.63 30.43 -10.08
CA LEU A 766 15.70 30.95 -8.71
C LEU A 766 16.47 32.28 -8.63
N MET A 767 17.66 32.34 -9.23
CA MET A 767 18.49 33.56 -9.21
C MET A 767 17.81 34.72 -9.94
N LYS A 768 17.28 34.48 -11.15
CA LYS A 768 16.59 35.51 -11.93
C LYS A 768 15.31 36.00 -11.25
N THR A 769 14.65 35.13 -10.50
CA THR A 769 13.46 35.49 -9.71
C THR A 769 13.84 36.45 -8.57
N LEU A 770 14.96 36.19 -7.86
CA LEU A 770 15.48 37.12 -6.85
C LEU A 770 15.94 38.45 -7.47
N GLU A 771 16.65 38.42 -8.60
CA GLU A 771 17.09 39.62 -9.33
C GLU A 771 15.91 40.53 -9.74
N LYS A 772 14.72 39.96 -9.94
CA LYS A 772 13.49 40.69 -10.28
C LYS A 772 12.73 41.27 -9.08
N GLY A 773 13.27 41.14 -7.87
CA GLY A 773 12.70 41.75 -6.66
C GLY A 773 11.96 40.80 -5.73
N ALA A 774 11.99 39.49 -5.99
CA ALA A 774 11.41 38.52 -5.06
C ALA A 774 12.18 38.52 -3.73
N GLU A 775 11.48 38.76 -2.62
CA GLU A 775 12.06 38.72 -1.28
C GLU A 775 12.15 37.28 -0.75
N LYS A 776 11.22 36.40 -1.14
CA LYS A 776 11.17 35.00 -0.71
C LYS A 776 10.64 34.08 -1.81
N ILE A 777 11.31 32.95 -1.98
CA ILE A 777 10.95 31.88 -2.90
C ILE A 777 10.70 30.60 -2.10
N ILE A 778 9.52 30.01 -2.27
CA ILE A 778 9.09 28.78 -1.62
C ILE A 778 8.97 27.66 -2.66
N LEU A 779 9.77 26.60 -2.51
CA LEU A 779 9.66 25.37 -3.28
C LEU A 779 8.74 24.39 -2.53
N ALA A 780 7.45 24.40 -2.84
CA ALA A 780 6.45 23.55 -2.17
C ALA A 780 6.33 22.20 -2.88
N GLY A 781 6.91 21.15 -2.29
CA GLY A 781 7.03 19.81 -2.90
C GLY A 781 6.51 18.69 -2.01
N CYS A 782 6.48 17.46 -2.54
CA CYS A 782 6.14 16.29 -1.74
C CYS A 782 7.14 16.10 -0.59
N HIS A 783 6.74 15.44 0.49
CA HIS A 783 7.68 14.78 1.41
C HIS A 783 8.69 13.93 0.64
N THR A 784 9.97 13.98 1.00
CA THR A 784 11.07 13.40 0.22
C THR A 784 10.90 11.91 -0.03
N ASP A 785 10.50 11.15 0.99
CA ASP A 785 10.37 9.69 0.92
C ASP A 785 9.18 9.24 0.06
N ASN A 786 8.23 10.16 -0.16
CA ASN A 786 7.05 9.89 -0.99
C ASN A 786 7.10 10.63 -2.34
N CYS A 787 8.22 11.24 -2.70
CA CYS A 787 8.34 11.99 -3.94
C CYS A 787 8.01 11.08 -5.15
N ARG A 788 7.07 11.51 -6.01
CA ARG A 788 6.72 10.75 -7.23
C ARG A 788 7.92 10.62 -8.16
N SER A 789 8.73 11.66 -8.23
CA SER A 789 9.97 11.69 -9.03
C SER A 789 11.16 11.04 -8.32
N LEU A 790 10.94 10.35 -7.18
CA LEU A 790 11.91 9.78 -6.25
C LEU A 790 12.90 10.81 -5.65
N LYS A 791 13.72 11.44 -6.50
CA LYS A 791 14.74 12.42 -6.12
C LYS A 791 14.28 13.86 -6.29
N GLY A 792 13.05 14.10 -6.75
CA GLY A 792 12.55 15.44 -7.09
C GLY A 792 12.61 16.42 -5.92
N SER A 793 11.84 16.16 -4.86
CA SER A 793 11.85 16.97 -3.63
C SER A 793 13.24 17.09 -3.01
N GLN A 794 13.98 15.99 -2.89
CA GLN A 794 15.33 16.01 -2.32
C GLN A 794 16.27 16.92 -3.13
N THR A 795 16.21 16.87 -4.47
CA THR A 795 17.01 17.74 -5.34
C THR A 795 16.64 19.21 -5.17
N ALA A 796 15.34 19.52 -5.10
CA ALA A 796 14.87 20.88 -4.87
C ALA A 796 15.33 21.42 -3.51
N GLN A 797 15.22 20.60 -2.46
CA GLN A 797 15.68 20.94 -1.11
C GLN A 797 17.19 21.21 -1.07
N THR A 798 18.00 20.32 -1.66
CA THR A 798 19.46 20.51 -1.74
C THR A 798 19.82 21.76 -2.55
N ARG A 799 19.12 22.02 -3.65
CA ARG A 799 19.33 23.22 -4.48
C ARG A 799 19.03 24.51 -3.71
N ALA A 800 17.91 24.55 -2.99
CA ALA A 800 17.55 25.69 -2.13
C ALA A 800 18.63 25.95 -1.08
N LYS A 801 19.06 24.91 -0.34
CA LYS A 801 20.12 25.00 0.68
C LYS A 801 21.46 25.47 0.12
N ILE A 802 21.84 25.04 -1.07
CA ILE A 802 23.11 25.46 -1.69
C ILE A 802 23.05 26.93 -2.09
N LEU A 803 21.93 27.39 -2.65
CA LEU A 803 21.78 28.78 -3.10
C LEU A 803 21.61 29.74 -1.92
N GLY A 804 20.95 29.33 -0.83
CA GLY A 804 20.82 30.13 0.39
C GLY A 804 22.16 30.46 1.06
N ARG A 805 23.20 29.66 0.79
CA ARG A 805 24.57 29.86 1.30
C ARG A 805 25.43 30.78 0.43
N LEU A 806 24.91 31.26 -0.69
CA LEU A 806 25.67 32.17 -1.56
C LEU A 806 25.75 33.57 -0.93
N PRO A 807 26.91 34.25 -1.01
CA PRO A 807 27.02 35.63 -0.53
C PRO A 807 25.95 36.54 -1.15
N GLY A 808 25.26 37.32 -0.32
CA GLY A 808 24.18 38.22 -0.75
C GLY A 808 22.78 37.58 -0.80
N ILE A 809 22.66 36.28 -0.50
CA ILE A 809 21.38 35.58 -0.33
C ILE A 809 21.33 35.10 1.12
N ASN A 810 20.25 35.40 1.84
CA ASN A 810 20.01 34.80 3.15
C ASN A 810 19.38 33.41 2.96
N ASP A 811 19.69 32.46 3.86
CA ASP A 811 19.11 31.12 3.86
C ASP A 811 17.57 31.13 3.92
N SER A 812 16.97 32.21 4.45
CA SER A 812 15.52 32.42 4.50
C SER A 812 14.89 32.89 3.19
N ASN A 813 15.68 33.32 2.18
CA ASN A 813 15.16 33.79 0.90
C ASN A 813 14.69 32.65 0.00
N ILE A 814 15.29 31.45 0.10
CA ILE A 814 14.89 30.28 -0.72
C ILE A 814 14.68 29.08 0.19
N ILE A 815 13.43 28.67 0.37
CA ILE A 815 13.06 27.60 1.27
C ILE A 815 12.37 26.45 0.54
N PHE A 816 12.64 25.21 0.96
CA PHE A 816 11.88 24.05 0.52
C PHE A 816 10.89 23.67 1.62
N TYR A 817 9.61 23.58 1.25
CA TYR A 817 8.54 23.20 2.17
C TYR A 817 7.89 21.88 1.76
N PRO A 818 8.02 20.81 2.57
CA PRO A 818 7.37 19.53 2.30
C PRO A 818 5.88 19.59 2.67
N VAL A 819 5.02 19.38 1.69
CA VAL A 819 3.57 19.44 1.83
C VAL A 819 2.91 18.35 0.98
N ALA A 820 1.97 17.61 1.58
CA ALA A 820 1.13 16.66 0.88
C ALA A 820 -0.12 17.33 0.30
N ALA A 821 -0.72 16.73 -0.73
CA ALA A 821 -1.88 17.29 -1.44
C ALA A 821 -3.09 17.63 -0.53
N ASN A 822 -3.24 16.94 0.60
CA ASN A 822 -4.33 17.09 1.56
C ASN A 822 -3.96 17.92 2.80
N GLU A 823 -2.82 18.61 2.81
CA GLU A 823 -2.34 19.43 3.94
C GLU A 823 -2.67 20.94 3.78
N SER A 824 -3.79 21.30 3.15
CA SER A 824 -4.15 22.71 2.87
C SER A 824 -4.12 23.61 4.10
N LYS A 825 -4.74 23.22 5.22
CA LYS A 825 -4.77 24.05 6.44
C LYS A 825 -3.39 24.28 7.05
N LYS A 826 -2.57 23.23 7.10
CA LYS A 826 -1.18 23.33 7.55
C LYS A 826 -0.36 24.23 6.62
N PHE A 827 -0.60 24.17 5.32
CA PHE A 827 0.11 25.02 4.36
C PHE A 827 -0.34 26.48 4.47
N GLU A 828 -1.63 26.73 4.65
CA GLU A 828 -2.21 28.06 4.88
C GLU A 828 -1.59 28.74 6.10
N GLN A 829 -1.50 28.03 7.23
CA GLN A 829 -0.86 28.55 8.45
C GLN A 829 0.62 28.85 8.28
N PHE A 830 1.35 27.96 7.59
CA PHE A 830 2.75 28.21 7.25
C PHE A 830 2.89 29.47 6.39
N LEU A 831 2.10 29.60 5.32
CA LEU A 831 2.16 30.78 4.46
C LEU A 831 1.76 32.05 5.21
N ALA A 832 0.77 32.00 6.10
CA ALA A 832 0.40 33.12 6.94
C ALA A 832 1.57 33.57 7.84
N GLN A 833 2.29 32.64 8.46
CA GLN A 833 3.50 32.97 9.25
C GLN A 833 4.60 33.59 8.38
N GLU A 834 4.82 33.06 7.17
CA GLU A 834 5.86 33.55 6.26
C GLU A 834 5.53 34.90 5.63
N VAL A 835 4.25 35.24 5.49
CA VAL A 835 3.74 36.50 4.90
C VAL A 835 3.53 37.58 5.97
N LEU A 836 3.06 37.23 7.17
CA LEU A 836 2.77 38.16 8.28
C LEU A 836 3.96 38.39 9.24
N SER A 837 5.08 37.69 9.07
CA SER A 837 6.31 37.92 9.87
C SER A 837 7.08 39.19 9.47
N LYS A 838 6.41 40.12 8.78
CA LYS A 838 6.81 41.49 8.46
C LYS A 838 5.58 42.38 8.51
#